data_AF-A0A126R0I0-F1
#
_entry.id   AF-A0A126R0I0-F1
#
_cell.length_a   1.000
_cell.length_b   1.000
_cell.length_c   1.000
_cell.angle_alpha   90.00
_cell.angle_beta   90.00
_cell.angle_gamma   90.00
#
_symmetry.space_group_name_H-M   'P 1'
#
loop_
_entity.id
_entity.type
_entity.pdbx_description
1 polymer ?
#
loop_
_entity_poly.entity_id
_entity_poly.type
_entity_poly.pdbx_seq_one_letter_code
_entity_poly.pdbx_strand_id
1 'polypeptide(L)'
;MITIKNLTLLLAVLFMGFCLISSVSAMDNDSSSLTGSNDLSGSSVSSSSNGGVASVSSSSNNGLASDSNLNNLESNDISSSNVNSENEVLSTDNTAEDSNLKHDLNNKNSGSDLEDSLNNKNSKNILSSSSDSSNSPLQAKAKTKTTLKGSSNSLYKGNYYTISLKDSNGKALSGQKLSFNIGGKTYSLTTDSKGSSYLQINLKEGKYAMLCSYAGSDLYSSSSLSLTLSVLKNPNAFTVKEIETAAGNVKKYVLKNKRLPNTVKVGSKTLKISEFSYLSSKLISNLNSNNKKDIILLSGISNGKSSSTSLKTTVYKAQYLDLANNVVSYISSKKVAPSESVVKDASKKSVGKANFNLYTFAFARILDFHKSKNYLPKYCTFESSVFKQSASLKSTTIKGSSNTLTKGSYYKITLSDSSGKVLSGKKVSFNIGGKTYSLTTDSKGSSYLQINLKEGKYAMLCSYAGSKVYKPSKNSVTLTVLKNPNAFTVKEIETAAGNVKKYVLKNKRLPNTVKVGSKTLKISEFSYLSSKAIVNLNSNNKKDIVLLSGISNGKSSSASLKSNIYKAQYVDLAKRSYSNIESKKVPSSYISIKYSSNKVANVNFNLYTFAFSKVLDFHKSKNYLPKSCTFESSVFGVGTKKATSIKTSSNSINKGDAYSVTLVDNKGKGLANQKITFTISGKSYGKTTNSNGVASININLNEGKYSVVSSFGGSSTYKASKFSNTITIKSNNRFSISEIESAATSVKTYVNSNKVLPSTVTVANKKLSISQFSYLMAKAVYNINAGNANYITLPTSMSNCNSLGDNIDTTVYKAQYIDLTKRVVSFEESNKAPPVYAKVYSSSGSSIGNVGFNLYTYAFSKVLDFHKTKKYLPKYCTFESSVFKDSAAPIGNLSNKINYNSSQFKNGLNEKNTESDLSKYLVGTGQSAITSSIKDLATKLTKGLTSTDAKAQAIYNYVRDEIDYSYYANSKYGASGTLSKGSGNCVDQASLVVALCRASGIHARYAHAKGCTFSSGLVTGHVWAQVLVNGVWYSADATSVRNGLGNIVNWNTRSYSNLNKYAAVPF
;
A
#
# COMPACT_ATOMS: atom_id res chain seq x y z
N MET A 1 -18.03 -47.10 -50.47
CA MET A 1 -18.74 -45.84 -50.11
C MET A 1 -20.22 -46.17 -50.20
N ILE A 2 -21.05 -45.84 -49.20
CA ILE A 2 -22.35 -46.51 -48.98
C ILE A 2 -22.05 -47.97 -48.49
N THR A 3 -22.82 -48.68 -47.65
CA THR A 3 -24.25 -48.64 -47.30
C THR A 3 -24.51 -48.69 -45.77
N ILE A 4 -25.77 -48.46 -45.37
CA ILE A 4 -26.28 -48.46 -43.98
C ILE A 4 -27.26 -49.62 -43.77
N LYS A 5 -27.36 -50.14 -42.52
CA LYS A 5 -28.25 -51.24 -42.04
C LYS A 5 -27.86 -52.65 -42.54
N ASN A 6 -28.19 -53.75 -41.86
CA ASN A 6 -29.13 -53.98 -40.73
C ASN A 6 -28.65 -55.17 -39.82
N LEU A 7 -29.54 -55.70 -38.95
CA LEU A 7 -29.42 -56.97 -38.16
C LEU A 7 -28.45 -56.96 -36.93
N THR A 8 -28.72 -57.57 -35.75
CA THR A 8 -29.98 -58.09 -35.14
C THR A 8 -29.87 -58.33 -33.61
N LEU A 9 -31.03 -58.58 -32.97
CA LEU A 9 -31.29 -59.47 -31.81
C LEU A 9 -31.07 -59.07 -30.32
N LEU A 10 -32.19 -59.23 -29.57
CA LEU A 10 -32.43 -59.88 -28.27
C LEU A 10 -32.08 -59.27 -26.88
N LEU A 11 -33.09 -59.37 -26.00
CA LEU A 11 -33.10 -59.39 -24.52
C LEU A 11 -32.65 -60.79 -23.99
N ALA A 12 -32.42 -61.10 -22.70
CA ALA A 12 -32.04 -60.40 -21.46
C ALA A 12 -31.40 -61.47 -20.52
N VAL A 13 -31.70 -61.86 -19.26
CA VAL A 13 -32.56 -61.53 -18.08
C VAL A 13 -31.77 -62.06 -16.84
N LEU A 14 -31.67 -61.43 -15.65
CA LEU A 14 -32.46 -61.76 -14.42
C LEU A 14 -32.05 -60.86 -13.22
N PHE A 15 -33.06 -60.36 -12.47
CA PHE A 15 -33.25 -60.30 -11.00
C PHE A 15 -32.13 -59.81 -10.04
N MET A 16 -32.40 -59.08 -8.94
CA MET A 16 -33.61 -58.46 -8.36
C MET A 16 -33.41 -56.92 -8.31
N GLY A 17 -34.41 -56.03 -8.35
CA GLY A 17 -35.72 -56.02 -7.66
C GLY A 17 -35.54 -55.34 -6.28
N PHE A 18 -36.33 -54.39 -5.76
CA PHE A 18 -37.68 -53.81 -6.01
C PHE A 18 -37.60 -52.29 -5.56
N CYS A 19 -38.54 -51.32 -5.65
CA CYS A 19 -39.83 -50.98 -6.34
C CYS A 19 -40.22 -49.54 -5.85
N LEU A 20 -41.22 -48.72 -6.27
CA LEU A 20 -42.27 -48.65 -7.32
C LEU A 20 -42.75 -47.14 -7.43
N ILE A 21 -43.46 -46.74 -8.51
CA ILE A 21 -44.61 -45.77 -8.62
C ILE A 21 -44.54 -44.34 -7.97
N SER A 22 -45.00 -43.21 -8.58
CA SER A 22 -45.35 -42.82 -9.98
C SER A 22 -45.62 -41.28 -10.14
N SER A 23 -45.82 -40.83 -11.40
CA SER A 23 -46.75 -39.75 -11.89
C SER A 23 -46.75 -38.28 -11.36
N VAL A 24 -46.04 -37.39 -12.08
CA VAL A 24 -46.55 -36.26 -12.93
C VAL A 24 -47.67 -35.29 -12.44
N SER A 25 -47.27 -34.01 -12.25
CA SER A 25 -47.90 -32.67 -12.49
C SER A 25 -49.36 -32.26 -12.11
N ALA A 26 -49.42 -31.30 -11.16
CA ALA A 26 -49.89 -29.90 -11.31
C ALA A 26 -51.38 -29.44 -11.18
N MET A 27 -51.52 -28.31 -10.46
CA MET A 27 -52.54 -27.23 -10.46
C MET A 27 -53.86 -27.34 -9.64
N ASP A 28 -53.88 -26.50 -8.58
CA ASP A 28 -54.86 -25.46 -8.20
C ASP A 28 -56.24 -25.77 -7.53
N ASN A 29 -56.53 -24.97 -6.49
CA ASN A 29 -57.83 -24.54 -5.91
C ASN A 29 -58.71 -25.61 -5.18
N ASP A 30 -59.56 -25.28 -4.18
CA ASP A 30 -59.77 -24.03 -3.39
C ASP A 30 -60.45 -24.28 -2.01
N SER A 31 -60.18 -23.41 -1.01
CA SER A 31 -61.00 -23.17 0.21
C SER A 31 -61.35 -24.39 1.12
N SER A 32 -62.03 -24.33 2.28
CA SER A 32 -62.45 -23.26 3.23
C SER A 32 -62.41 -23.86 4.67
N SER A 33 -62.16 -23.11 5.74
CA SER A 33 -63.15 -22.45 6.63
C SER A 33 -62.39 -21.87 7.85
N LEU A 34 -62.72 -20.76 8.54
CA LEU A 34 -63.94 -19.99 8.91
C LEU A 34 -64.42 -20.14 10.37
N THR A 35 -63.69 -19.48 11.29
CA THR A 35 -64.17 -18.64 12.43
C THR A 35 -63.04 -17.65 12.74
N GLY A 36 -63.19 -16.41 13.23
CA GLY A 36 -64.36 -15.61 13.65
C GLY A 36 -64.21 -15.18 15.13
N SER A 37 -64.41 -13.94 15.59
CA SER A 37 -64.64 -12.60 14.99
C SER A 37 -64.34 -11.52 16.07
N ASN A 38 -64.49 -10.22 15.75
CA ASN A 38 -64.40 -9.05 16.67
C ASN A 38 -62.94 -8.73 17.14
N ASP A 39 -62.44 -7.49 17.24
CA ASP A 39 -62.93 -6.13 16.90
C ASP A 39 -61.74 -5.12 16.99
N LEU A 40 -61.75 -3.84 16.57
CA LEU A 40 -62.81 -2.98 16.00
C LEU A 40 -62.27 -2.03 14.88
N SER A 41 -61.88 -0.78 15.22
CA SER A 41 -61.60 0.36 14.31
C SER A 41 -60.16 0.93 14.44
N GLY A 42 -59.62 1.73 13.51
CA GLY A 42 -60.11 2.10 12.17
C GLY A 42 -59.93 3.59 11.78
N SER A 43 -58.79 3.96 11.15
CA SER A 43 -58.46 5.25 10.45
C SER A 43 -56.98 5.24 10.01
N SER A 44 -56.43 5.78 8.90
CA SER A 44 -56.92 6.40 7.62
C SER A 44 -57.51 7.84 7.68
N VAL A 45 -57.44 8.72 6.64
CA VAL A 45 -57.04 8.60 5.20
C VAL A 45 -56.34 9.92 4.68
N SER A 46 -55.79 9.89 3.45
CA SER A 46 -55.68 10.99 2.43
C SER A 46 -54.62 12.13 2.57
N SER A 47 -54.10 12.74 1.48
CA SER A 47 -54.16 12.42 0.03
C SER A 47 -53.09 13.14 -0.83
N SER A 48 -52.76 12.54 -2.00
CA SER A 48 -52.30 13.13 -3.31
C SER A 48 -51.10 14.14 -3.35
N SER A 49 -50.30 14.24 -4.43
CA SER A 49 -50.64 14.14 -5.86
C SER A 49 -49.47 13.74 -6.81
N ASN A 50 -49.77 13.68 -8.11
CA ASN A 50 -48.99 13.11 -9.24
C ASN A 50 -47.59 13.69 -9.53
N GLY A 51 -46.75 12.89 -10.20
CA GLY A 51 -45.65 13.40 -11.03
C GLY A 51 -44.70 12.33 -11.59
N GLY A 52 -44.46 12.34 -12.91
CA GLY A 52 -43.25 11.73 -13.51
C GLY A 52 -42.02 12.64 -13.29
N VAL A 53 -40.84 12.38 -13.84
CA VAL A 53 -40.47 11.52 -14.98
C VAL A 53 -39.00 11.08 -14.85
N ALA A 54 -38.60 10.09 -15.64
CA ALA A 54 -37.25 9.88 -16.17
C ALA A 54 -36.12 9.39 -15.25
N SER A 55 -35.27 8.59 -15.88
CA SER A 55 -34.02 8.03 -15.40
C SER A 55 -32.88 9.07 -15.32
N VAL A 56 -31.83 8.75 -14.55
CA VAL A 56 -30.51 8.43 -15.14
C VAL A 56 -29.60 7.77 -14.09
N SER A 57 -28.72 6.88 -14.54
CA SER A 57 -27.75 6.17 -13.72
C SER A 57 -26.60 7.05 -13.24
N SER A 58 -26.05 6.72 -12.07
CA SER A 58 -24.86 7.37 -11.53
C SER A 58 -23.63 7.22 -12.44
N SER A 59 -22.87 8.30 -12.57
CA SER A 59 -21.52 8.27 -13.12
C SER A 59 -20.58 9.05 -12.21
N SER A 60 -19.36 8.54 -12.02
CA SER A 60 -18.33 9.19 -11.21
C SER A 60 -17.56 10.18 -12.06
N ASN A 61 -17.28 11.37 -11.52
CA ASN A 61 -16.24 12.25 -12.03
C ASN A 61 -15.33 12.68 -10.89
N ASN A 62 -14.03 12.55 -11.10
CA ASN A 62 -12.99 13.02 -10.19
C ASN A 62 -11.74 13.29 -11.04
N GLY A 63 -11.17 14.50 -10.98
CA GLY A 63 -10.06 14.86 -11.84
C GLY A 63 -9.51 16.26 -11.59
N LEU A 64 -8.23 16.42 -11.94
CA LEU A 64 -7.38 17.62 -11.82
C LEU A 64 -6.97 18.00 -10.38
N ALA A 65 -5.78 18.54 -10.11
CA ALA A 65 -4.48 18.52 -10.83
C ALA A 65 -3.36 19.04 -9.88
N SER A 66 -2.09 19.05 -10.36
CA SER A 66 -0.88 19.67 -9.76
C SER A 66 -0.40 19.08 -8.40
N ASP A 67 0.84 18.59 -8.24
CA ASP A 67 2.20 19.20 -8.36
C ASP A 67 2.64 19.92 -7.06
N SER A 68 3.88 19.84 -6.55
CA SER A 68 5.08 19.04 -6.91
C SER A 68 6.10 19.00 -5.73
N ASN A 69 7.30 18.42 -5.97
CA ASN A 69 8.56 18.53 -5.19
C ASN A 69 8.72 17.83 -3.81
N LEU A 70 9.45 16.70 -3.86
CA LEU A 70 10.76 16.45 -3.21
C LEU A 70 11.17 17.28 -1.96
N ASN A 71 11.58 16.60 -0.88
CA ASN A 71 13.01 16.48 -0.50
C ASN A 71 13.30 15.52 0.68
N ASN A 72 14.60 15.22 0.84
CA ASN A 72 15.38 14.44 1.85
C ASN A 72 14.75 13.99 3.18
N LEU A 73 15.30 12.87 3.69
CA LEU A 73 15.64 12.67 5.11
C LEU A 73 16.79 11.65 5.29
N GLU A 74 18.02 12.12 5.09
CA GLU A 74 19.19 11.75 5.92
C GLU A 74 19.13 12.60 7.20
N SER A 75 19.72 12.25 8.35
CA SER A 75 20.44 11.05 8.83
C SER A 75 20.51 11.12 10.38
N ASN A 76 21.44 10.37 11.00
CA ASN A 76 21.95 10.50 12.38
C ASN A 76 21.03 10.00 13.53
N ASP A 77 21.54 9.62 14.70
CA ASP A 77 22.74 8.82 15.06
C ASP A 77 22.71 8.58 16.58
N ILE A 78 23.02 7.37 17.06
CA ILE A 78 23.74 7.15 18.34
C ILE A 78 24.69 5.98 18.17
N SER A 79 25.93 6.18 18.57
CA SER A 79 27.06 5.25 18.47
C SER A 79 27.17 4.26 19.63
N SER A 80 27.80 3.12 19.40
CA SER A 80 28.88 2.65 20.28
C SER A 80 29.98 1.96 19.47
N SER A 81 31.23 2.15 19.88
CA SER A 81 32.43 1.69 19.18
C SER A 81 33.04 0.47 19.87
N ASN A 82 33.75 -0.37 19.10
CA ASN A 82 34.93 -1.05 19.63
C ASN A 82 35.92 -1.38 18.49
N VAL A 83 37.20 -1.53 18.83
CA VAL A 83 38.32 -1.56 17.86
C VAL A 83 39.21 -2.78 18.07
N ASN A 84 39.51 -3.53 17.00
CA ASN A 84 40.88 -3.96 16.64
C ASN A 84 40.97 -4.71 15.31
N SER A 85 42.19 -4.76 14.75
CA SER A 85 42.63 -5.47 13.54
C SER A 85 42.96 -6.95 13.83
N GLU A 86 43.00 -7.89 12.88
CA GLU A 86 43.95 -8.07 11.76
C GLU A 86 43.47 -9.15 10.74
N ASN A 87 44.18 -9.27 9.60
CA ASN A 87 44.46 -10.42 8.71
C ASN A 87 43.56 -11.70 8.68
N GLU A 88 43.33 -12.40 7.56
CA GLU A 88 43.98 -12.37 6.23
C GLU A 88 43.09 -12.98 5.09
N VAL A 89 43.42 -12.64 3.83
CA VAL A 89 43.39 -13.49 2.59
C VAL A 89 42.29 -14.56 2.40
N LEU A 90 41.36 -14.35 1.43
CA LEU A 90 41.36 -15.00 0.10
C LEU A 90 40.21 -14.47 -0.81
N SER A 91 40.40 -14.52 -2.14
CA SER A 91 39.55 -13.89 -3.16
C SER A 91 38.84 -14.90 -4.09
N THR A 92 37.76 -14.47 -4.78
CA THR A 92 37.46 -14.90 -6.17
C THR A 92 36.43 -14.03 -6.89
N ASP A 93 36.80 -13.59 -8.10
CA ASP A 93 36.01 -13.47 -9.33
C ASP A 93 34.81 -12.50 -9.53
N ASN A 94 35.14 -11.41 -10.25
CA ASN A 94 34.64 -11.07 -11.60
C ASN A 94 33.19 -10.60 -11.86
N THR A 95 33.06 -9.29 -12.13
CA THR A 95 32.48 -8.75 -13.40
C THR A 95 33.13 -7.40 -13.75
N ALA A 96 33.32 -7.09 -15.05
CA ALA A 96 33.78 -5.78 -15.54
C ALA A 96 33.00 -5.36 -16.80
N GLU A 97 32.85 -4.05 -17.02
CA GLU A 97 32.01 -3.47 -18.09
C GLU A 97 32.78 -3.02 -19.36
N ASP A 98 32.03 -2.75 -20.43
CA ASP A 98 32.50 -2.27 -21.74
C ASP A 98 32.46 -0.74 -21.81
N SER A 99 33.54 -0.12 -22.29
CA SER A 99 33.46 1.22 -22.88
C SER A 99 34.48 1.40 -24.01
N ASN A 100 33.98 1.84 -25.17
CA ASN A 100 34.79 2.21 -26.33
C ASN A 100 34.69 3.72 -26.57
N LEU A 101 35.72 4.46 -26.16
CA LEU A 101 35.89 5.87 -26.54
C LEU A 101 36.46 5.98 -27.95
N LYS A 102 36.05 7.03 -28.67
CA LYS A 102 36.50 7.30 -30.04
C LYS A 102 37.78 8.12 -30.03
N HIS A 103 38.60 7.89 -31.04
CA HIS A 103 39.68 8.79 -31.45
C HIS A 103 39.41 9.21 -32.89
N ASP A 104 39.36 10.52 -33.14
CA ASP A 104 39.43 11.15 -34.47
C ASP A 104 40.36 12.36 -34.33
N LEU A 105 41.12 12.68 -35.37
CA LEU A 105 42.15 13.73 -35.34
C LEU A 105 42.14 14.57 -36.61
N ASN A 106 42.71 15.77 -36.48
CA ASN A 106 43.32 16.61 -37.52
C ASN A 106 42.44 17.52 -38.40
N ASN A 107 42.43 18.81 -37.99
CA ASN A 107 43.26 19.88 -38.59
C ASN A 107 42.72 20.65 -39.83
N LYS A 108 42.59 21.99 -39.69
CA LYS A 108 43.39 22.98 -40.47
C LYS A 108 43.22 24.45 -40.01
N ASN A 109 44.36 25.11 -39.76
CA ASN A 109 44.68 26.56 -39.76
C ASN A 109 43.88 27.48 -38.78
N SER A 110 44.39 28.62 -38.30
CA SER A 110 45.41 29.54 -38.86
C SER A 110 46.19 30.34 -37.78
N GLY A 111 47.42 30.77 -38.11
CA GLY A 111 47.91 32.15 -37.83
C GLY A 111 48.82 32.44 -36.63
N SER A 112 49.89 33.19 -36.91
CA SER A 112 50.69 34.14 -36.08
C SER A 112 51.44 33.69 -34.80
N ASP A 113 52.79 33.75 -34.87
CA ASP A 113 53.70 34.70 -34.18
C ASP A 113 53.67 34.86 -32.63
N LEU A 114 54.77 35.10 -31.89
CA LEU A 114 56.23 35.06 -32.13
C LEU A 114 56.98 35.05 -30.75
N GLU A 115 58.09 34.30 -30.64
CA GLU A 115 59.21 34.45 -29.64
C GLU A 115 58.88 34.40 -28.11
N ASP A 116 59.81 34.25 -27.14
CA ASP A 116 61.29 34.22 -27.15
C ASP A 116 61.92 33.30 -26.03
N SER A 117 63.23 33.01 -26.12
CA SER A 117 64.28 32.94 -25.06
C SER A 117 64.08 32.16 -23.71
N LEU A 118 65.05 31.45 -23.09
CA LEU A 118 66.33 30.77 -23.44
C LEU A 118 66.87 29.99 -22.20
N ASN A 119 67.96 29.20 -22.35
CA ASN A 119 68.95 28.81 -21.30
C ASN A 119 68.54 27.87 -20.12
N ASN A 120 69.44 27.10 -19.46
CA ASN A 120 70.75 26.51 -19.84
C ASN A 120 71.16 25.31 -18.92
N LYS A 121 72.24 24.61 -19.32
CA LYS A 121 72.95 23.43 -18.76
C LYS A 121 73.35 23.47 -17.26
N ASN A 122 73.60 22.29 -16.67
CA ASN A 122 74.98 21.85 -16.34
C ASN A 122 75.16 20.32 -16.12
N SER A 123 76.39 19.83 -15.96
CA SER A 123 76.76 18.39 -16.06
C SER A 123 78.13 18.04 -15.39
N LYS A 124 78.56 16.75 -15.48
CA LYS A 124 79.83 16.11 -14.97
C LYS A 124 79.73 15.60 -13.53
N ASN A 125 80.50 14.61 -13.02
CA ASN A 125 81.79 13.96 -13.39
C ASN A 125 81.80 12.47 -12.88
N ILE A 126 82.79 11.53 -12.95
CA ILE A 126 84.18 11.41 -13.47
C ILE A 126 84.47 9.93 -13.94
N LEU A 127 85.58 9.24 -13.54
CA LEU A 127 86.16 7.93 -13.99
C LEU A 127 86.87 7.21 -12.79
N SER A 128 87.50 6.00 -12.76
CA SER A 128 87.84 4.87 -13.68
C SER A 128 88.44 3.63 -12.91
N SER A 129 88.92 2.57 -13.61
CA SER A 129 89.83 1.43 -13.20
C SER A 129 89.20 0.15 -12.57
N SER A 130 89.76 -1.08 -12.69
CA SER A 130 90.99 -1.62 -13.34
C SER A 130 90.80 -3.02 -14.01
N SER A 131 91.85 -3.65 -14.55
CA SER A 131 91.92 -5.05 -15.08
C SER A 131 92.23 -6.09 -13.96
N ASP A 132 92.40 -7.42 -14.14
CA ASP A 132 92.67 -8.29 -15.31
C ASP A 132 92.31 -9.81 -15.07
N SER A 133 92.68 -10.71 -16.01
CA SER A 133 92.92 -12.17 -15.91
C SER A 133 91.88 -13.22 -16.41
N SER A 134 92.18 -13.79 -17.59
CA SER A 134 92.17 -15.23 -18.00
C SER A 134 91.03 -16.23 -17.68
N ASN A 135 90.38 -16.68 -18.77
CA ASN A 135 90.17 -18.10 -19.17
C ASN A 135 88.91 -18.93 -18.79
N SER A 136 87.80 -18.68 -19.50
CA SER A 136 86.77 -19.66 -19.98
C SER A 136 85.83 -20.39 -18.98
N PRO A 137 84.66 -20.91 -19.43
CA PRO A 137 83.76 -20.46 -20.50
C PRO A 137 82.34 -20.12 -19.97
N LEU A 138 81.70 -19.04 -20.47
CA LEU A 138 80.35 -18.65 -20.02
C LEU A 138 79.30 -18.63 -21.14
N GLN A 139 78.08 -19.02 -20.77
CA GLN A 139 77.04 -19.50 -21.69
C GLN A 139 76.33 -18.39 -22.47
N ALA A 140 75.84 -18.72 -23.67
CA ALA A 140 75.00 -17.83 -24.47
C ALA A 140 73.69 -17.49 -23.74
N LYS A 141 73.46 -16.20 -23.50
CA LYS A 141 72.32 -15.69 -22.73
C LYS A 141 71.00 -15.96 -23.46
N ALA A 142 70.15 -16.82 -22.89
CA ALA A 142 68.93 -17.28 -23.53
C ALA A 142 67.96 -16.13 -23.86
N LYS A 143 67.50 -16.05 -25.12
CA LYS A 143 66.60 -15.00 -25.61
C LYS A 143 65.27 -15.01 -24.84
N THR A 144 64.80 -13.84 -24.42
CA THR A 144 63.58 -13.68 -23.63
C THR A 144 62.37 -14.16 -24.43
N LYS A 145 61.57 -15.08 -23.86
CA LYS A 145 60.41 -15.67 -24.55
C LYS A 145 59.37 -14.60 -24.89
N THR A 146 58.73 -14.70 -26.05
CA THR A 146 57.63 -13.81 -26.45
C THR A 146 56.30 -14.53 -26.60
N THR A 147 55.21 -13.78 -26.49
CA THR A 147 53.84 -14.27 -26.62
C THR A 147 53.05 -13.37 -27.56
N LEU A 148 52.38 -13.97 -28.55
CA LEU A 148 51.40 -13.30 -29.40
C LEU A 148 49.98 -13.63 -28.92
N LYS A 149 49.20 -12.59 -28.58
CA LYS A 149 47.79 -12.74 -28.17
C LYS A 149 46.88 -11.89 -29.06
N GLY A 150 45.96 -12.57 -29.73
CA GLY A 150 45.01 -11.97 -30.65
C GLY A 150 43.66 -11.61 -30.04
N SER A 151 42.92 -10.78 -30.78
CA SER A 151 41.53 -10.36 -30.50
C SER A 151 40.50 -11.45 -30.85
N SER A 152 39.21 -11.12 -30.78
CA SER A 152 38.09 -12.05 -31.06
C SER A 152 38.25 -12.82 -32.37
N ASN A 153 38.18 -14.15 -32.32
CA ASN A 153 38.19 -15.05 -33.48
C ASN A 153 36.92 -14.96 -34.35
N SER A 154 36.09 -13.92 -34.17
CA SER A 154 34.93 -13.59 -35.00
C SER A 154 34.77 -12.07 -35.07
N LEU A 155 34.66 -11.53 -36.29
CA LEU A 155 34.49 -10.10 -36.55
C LEU A 155 33.73 -9.84 -37.84
N TYR A 156 33.23 -8.61 -38.02
CA TYR A 156 32.53 -8.23 -39.25
C TYR A 156 33.51 -7.78 -40.34
N LYS A 157 33.17 -8.08 -41.60
CA LYS A 157 33.90 -7.57 -42.78
C LYS A 157 34.07 -6.05 -42.70
N GLY A 158 35.32 -5.59 -42.82
CA GLY A 158 35.73 -4.19 -42.71
C GLY A 158 36.33 -3.79 -41.36
N ASN A 159 36.20 -4.63 -40.33
CA ASN A 159 36.83 -4.41 -39.02
C ASN A 159 38.31 -4.83 -39.04
N TYR A 160 39.07 -4.34 -38.04
CA TYR A 160 40.44 -4.77 -37.78
C TYR A 160 40.48 -6.00 -36.87
N TYR A 161 41.40 -6.92 -37.14
CA TYR A 161 41.87 -7.91 -36.18
C TYR A 161 43.12 -7.39 -35.49
N THR A 162 43.10 -7.32 -34.16
CA THR A 162 44.25 -6.87 -33.36
C THR A 162 45.07 -8.07 -32.87
N ILE A 163 46.38 -7.96 -32.95
CA ILE A 163 47.38 -8.81 -32.28
C ILE A 163 48.15 -7.94 -31.28
N SER A 164 48.52 -8.51 -30.13
CA SER A 164 49.49 -7.93 -29.19
C SER A 164 50.70 -8.85 -29.04
N LEU A 165 51.90 -8.26 -29.07
CA LEU A 165 53.19 -8.92 -28.82
C LEU A 165 53.74 -8.43 -27.47
N LYS A 166 54.05 -9.38 -26.58
CA LYS A 166 54.66 -9.13 -25.27
C LYS A 166 55.82 -10.09 -25.00
N ASP A 167 56.74 -9.69 -24.13
CA ASP A 167 57.73 -10.61 -23.57
C ASP A 167 57.15 -11.45 -22.41
N SER A 168 57.97 -12.35 -21.86
CA SER A 168 57.63 -13.24 -20.75
C SER A 168 57.17 -12.52 -19.48
N ASN A 169 57.56 -11.24 -19.33
CA ASN A 169 57.26 -10.42 -18.17
C ASN A 169 56.03 -9.54 -18.43
N GLY A 170 55.36 -9.72 -19.58
CA GLY A 170 54.17 -8.98 -19.99
C GLY A 170 54.46 -7.58 -20.55
N LYS A 171 55.73 -7.18 -20.72
CA LYS A 171 56.10 -5.88 -21.29
C LYS A 171 55.73 -5.86 -22.78
N ALA A 172 55.15 -4.75 -23.23
CA ALA A 172 54.78 -4.56 -24.62
C ALA A 172 56.01 -4.36 -25.51
N LEU A 173 56.07 -5.05 -26.65
CA LEU A 173 57.19 -4.94 -27.60
C LEU A 173 56.79 -4.07 -28.80
N SER A 174 57.16 -2.80 -28.72
CA SER A 174 56.95 -1.79 -29.78
C SER A 174 57.92 -1.96 -30.95
N GLY A 175 57.55 -1.46 -32.13
CA GLY A 175 58.40 -1.41 -33.32
C GLY A 175 58.71 -2.76 -33.96
N GLN A 176 58.09 -3.85 -33.51
CA GLN A 176 58.37 -5.21 -33.97
C GLN A 176 57.52 -5.54 -35.20
N LYS A 177 58.15 -6.10 -36.25
CA LYS A 177 57.45 -6.56 -37.45
C LYS A 177 56.79 -7.92 -37.20
N LEU A 178 55.49 -7.99 -37.46
CA LEU A 178 54.68 -9.20 -37.45
C LEU A 178 54.30 -9.58 -38.88
N SER A 179 54.20 -10.89 -39.14
CA SER A 179 53.75 -11.46 -40.41
C SER A 179 52.40 -12.13 -40.22
N PHE A 180 51.39 -11.74 -40.98
CA PHE A 180 50.03 -12.26 -40.92
C PHE A 180 49.70 -12.96 -42.24
N ASN A 181 49.62 -14.28 -42.26
CA ASN A 181 49.01 -15.01 -43.39
C ASN A 181 47.53 -15.26 -43.10
N ILE A 182 46.64 -14.77 -43.96
CA ILE A 182 45.20 -15.10 -43.94
C ILE A 182 44.66 -15.21 -45.36
N GLY A 183 43.86 -16.25 -45.62
CA GLY A 183 43.20 -16.44 -46.92
C GLY A 183 44.17 -16.58 -48.10
N GLY A 184 45.38 -17.09 -47.86
CA GLY A 184 46.42 -17.27 -48.88
C GLY A 184 47.23 -16.02 -49.19
N LYS A 185 47.11 -14.94 -48.39
CA LYS A 185 47.92 -13.72 -48.53
C LYS A 185 48.63 -13.36 -47.23
N THR A 186 49.89 -12.97 -47.37
CA THR A 186 50.75 -12.52 -46.27
C THR A 186 50.79 -10.99 -46.21
N TYR A 187 50.63 -10.43 -45.01
CA TYR A 187 50.71 -9.00 -44.71
C TYR A 187 51.78 -8.79 -43.63
N SER A 188 52.70 -7.85 -43.82
CA SER A 188 53.65 -7.45 -42.77
C SER A 188 53.22 -6.14 -42.14
N LEU A 189 53.10 -6.11 -40.81
CA LEU A 189 52.66 -4.96 -40.03
C LEU A 189 53.51 -4.82 -38.78
N THR A 190 53.86 -3.59 -38.42
CA THR A 190 54.64 -3.28 -37.21
C THR A 190 53.73 -3.15 -35.98
N THR A 191 54.27 -3.33 -34.77
CA THR A 191 53.58 -3.02 -33.50
C THR A 191 53.73 -1.55 -33.08
N ASP A 192 52.68 -1.01 -32.46
CA ASP A 192 52.64 0.33 -31.87
C ASP A 192 53.36 0.39 -30.50
N SER A 193 53.32 1.56 -29.85
CA SER A 193 53.89 1.78 -28.51
C SER A 193 53.28 0.92 -27.40
N LYS A 194 52.14 0.27 -27.64
CA LYS A 194 51.46 -0.69 -26.75
C LYS A 194 51.70 -2.14 -27.19
N GLY A 195 52.64 -2.39 -28.11
CA GLY A 195 52.96 -3.70 -28.64
C GLY A 195 51.85 -4.30 -29.51
N SER A 196 50.94 -3.47 -30.02
CA SER A 196 49.72 -3.89 -30.72
C SER A 196 49.80 -3.62 -32.22
N SER A 197 49.23 -4.51 -33.04
CA SER A 197 49.23 -4.42 -34.50
C SER A 197 47.87 -4.83 -35.08
N TYR A 198 47.46 -4.20 -36.20
CA TYR A 198 46.06 -4.11 -36.60
C TYR A 198 45.86 -4.43 -38.09
N LEU A 199 45.31 -5.62 -38.42
CA LEU A 199 45.05 -6.04 -39.81
C LEU A 199 43.58 -5.84 -40.19
N GLN A 200 43.27 -5.03 -41.22
CA GLN A 200 41.88 -4.86 -41.68
C GLN A 200 41.38 -6.04 -42.51
N ILE A 201 40.25 -6.64 -42.11
CA ILE A 201 39.74 -7.88 -42.71
C ILE A 201 38.62 -7.58 -43.71
N ASN A 202 38.99 -7.49 -44.99
CA ASN A 202 38.08 -7.18 -46.10
C ASN A 202 37.65 -8.41 -46.94
N LEU A 203 37.82 -9.62 -46.40
CA LEU A 203 37.46 -10.89 -47.04
C LEU A 203 35.92 -11.07 -47.23
N LYS A 204 35.49 -12.14 -47.89
CA LYS A 204 34.06 -12.52 -47.98
C LYS A 204 33.59 -13.11 -46.64
N GLU A 205 32.29 -13.33 -46.48
CA GLU A 205 31.78 -14.07 -45.32
C GLU A 205 32.23 -15.54 -45.39
N GLY A 206 32.73 -16.08 -44.28
CA GLY A 206 33.35 -17.41 -44.25
C GLY A 206 34.29 -17.63 -43.07
N LYS A 207 34.92 -18.80 -43.02
CA LYS A 207 35.98 -19.14 -42.06
C LYS A 207 37.33 -19.20 -42.78
N TYR A 208 38.34 -18.57 -42.21
CA TYR A 208 39.69 -18.52 -42.76
C TYR A 208 40.70 -18.95 -41.70
N ALA A 209 41.61 -19.86 -42.05
CA ALA A 209 42.81 -20.05 -41.25
C ALA A 209 43.65 -18.77 -41.29
N MET A 210 44.19 -18.38 -40.14
CA MET A 210 45.09 -17.24 -39.99
C MET A 210 46.27 -17.64 -39.10
N LEU A 211 47.48 -17.37 -39.59
CA LEU A 211 48.72 -17.50 -38.85
C LEU A 211 49.33 -16.11 -38.70
N CYS A 212 49.56 -15.68 -37.46
CA CYS A 212 50.41 -14.53 -37.16
C CYS A 212 51.73 -15.02 -36.57
N SER A 213 52.87 -14.46 -36.98
CA SER A 213 54.19 -14.81 -36.46
C SER A 213 55.09 -13.59 -36.24
N TYR A 214 55.90 -13.70 -35.19
CA TYR A 214 57.05 -12.84 -34.90
C TYR A 214 58.31 -13.68 -35.05
N ALA A 215 59.24 -13.24 -35.90
CA ALA A 215 60.46 -13.99 -36.20
C ALA A 215 61.48 -14.01 -35.05
N GLY A 216 61.27 -13.20 -34.01
CA GLY A 216 62.27 -12.94 -32.97
C GLY A 216 63.15 -11.74 -33.29
N SER A 217 64.12 -11.50 -32.43
CA SER A 217 65.22 -10.54 -32.57
C SER A 217 66.42 -11.06 -31.76
N ASP A 218 67.46 -10.26 -31.55
CA ASP A 218 68.63 -10.70 -30.78
C ASP A 218 68.34 -10.86 -29.28
N LEU A 219 67.41 -10.06 -28.76
CA LEU A 219 66.98 -10.12 -27.35
C LEU A 219 65.79 -11.07 -27.13
N TYR A 220 64.93 -11.25 -28.14
CA TYR A 220 63.60 -11.86 -27.98
C TYR A 220 63.41 -13.10 -28.85
N SER A 221 62.82 -14.17 -28.29
CA SER A 221 62.48 -15.38 -29.05
C SER A 221 61.42 -15.08 -30.12
N SER A 222 61.39 -15.91 -31.16
CA SER A 222 60.23 -16.03 -32.04
C SER A 222 58.99 -16.49 -31.27
N SER A 223 57.81 -16.22 -31.84
CA SER A 223 56.52 -16.75 -31.40
C SER A 223 55.50 -16.72 -32.54
N SER A 224 54.45 -17.54 -32.44
CA SER A 224 53.39 -17.61 -33.43
C SER A 224 52.03 -17.86 -32.80
N LEU A 225 50.96 -17.44 -33.50
CA LEU A 225 49.57 -17.66 -33.13
C LEU A 225 48.80 -18.13 -34.37
N SER A 226 48.31 -19.37 -34.32
CA SER A 226 47.45 -19.96 -35.36
C SER A 226 46.01 -20.04 -34.86
N LEU A 227 45.05 -19.62 -35.68
CA LEU A 227 43.62 -19.63 -35.35
C LEU A 227 42.73 -19.68 -36.60
N THR A 228 41.44 -19.99 -36.40
CA THR A 228 40.42 -19.85 -37.45
C THR A 228 39.59 -18.59 -37.20
N LEU A 229 39.71 -17.60 -38.09
CA LEU A 229 38.96 -16.36 -38.04
C LEU A 229 37.63 -16.53 -38.79
N SER A 230 36.51 -16.26 -38.11
CA SER A 230 35.19 -16.23 -38.74
C SER A 230 34.83 -14.80 -39.17
N VAL A 231 34.79 -14.56 -40.48
CA VAL A 231 34.42 -13.27 -41.07
C VAL A 231 32.91 -13.25 -41.28
N LEU A 232 32.25 -12.36 -40.55
CA LEU A 232 30.80 -12.23 -40.52
C LEU A 232 30.32 -11.13 -41.48
N LYS A 233 29.18 -11.34 -42.14
CA LYS A 233 28.50 -10.29 -42.90
C LYS A 233 28.11 -9.14 -41.96
N ASN A 234 28.52 -7.92 -42.31
CA ASN A 234 28.17 -6.72 -41.55
C ASN A 234 26.63 -6.58 -41.52
N PRO A 235 25.97 -6.68 -40.35
CA PRO A 235 24.52 -6.74 -40.28
C PRO A 235 23.85 -5.40 -40.61
N ASN A 236 24.61 -4.32 -40.77
CA ASN A 236 24.12 -2.99 -41.14
C ASN A 236 24.38 -2.64 -42.61
N ALA A 237 25.00 -3.54 -43.40
CA ALA A 237 25.15 -3.38 -44.84
C ALA A 237 23.92 -3.94 -45.58
N PHE A 238 23.41 -3.17 -46.56
CA PHE A 238 22.22 -3.50 -47.35
C PHE A 238 22.52 -3.44 -48.85
N THR A 239 22.08 -4.45 -49.59
CA THR A 239 22.25 -4.52 -51.05
C THR A 239 21.25 -3.60 -51.77
N VAL A 240 21.60 -3.19 -52.99
CA VAL A 240 20.71 -2.42 -53.91
C VAL A 240 19.32 -3.07 -54.00
N LYS A 241 19.27 -4.38 -54.29
CA LYS A 241 18.05 -5.17 -54.50
C LYS A 241 17.14 -5.22 -53.27
N GLU A 242 17.70 -5.19 -52.06
CA GLU A 242 16.94 -5.14 -50.81
C GLU A 242 16.29 -3.77 -50.58
N ILE A 243 17.03 -2.68 -50.83
CA ILE A 243 16.56 -1.30 -50.68
C ILE A 243 15.48 -0.98 -51.74
N GLU A 244 15.68 -1.37 -52.98
CA GLU A 244 14.69 -1.24 -54.06
C GLU A 244 13.40 -2.03 -53.79
N THR A 245 13.53 -3.25 -53.24
CA THR A 245 12.36 -4.07 -52.89
C THR A 245 11.61 -3.49 -51.71
N ALA A 246 12.32 -2.88 -50.75
CA ALA A 246 11.71 -2.07 -49.69
C ALA A 246 11.02 -0.82 -50.25
N ALA A 247 11.61 -0.12 -51.23
CA ALA A 247 11.05 1.05 -51.88
C ALA A 247 9.70 0.77 -52.56
N GLY A 248 9.60 -0.30 -53.35
CA GLY A 248 8.33 -0.73 -53.95
C GLY A 248 7.25 -1.08 -52.91
N ASN A 249 7.65 -1.65 -51.77
CA ASN A 249 6.73 -1.91 -50.66
C ASN A 249 6.27 -0.62 -49.96
N VAL A 250 7.15 0.38 -49.78
CA VAL A 250 6.80 1.70 -49.25
C VAL A 250 5.84 2.43 -50.21
N LYS A 251 6.11 2.41 -51.53
CA LYS A 251 5.24 2.97 -52.56
C LYS A 251 3.82 2.37 -52.48
N LYS A 252 3.71 1.04 -52.47
CA LYS A 252 2.43 0.32 -52.31
C LYS A 252 1.73 0.65 -50.98
N TYR A 253 2.48 0.78 -49.87
CA TYR A 253 1.91 1.15 -48.58
C TYR A 253 1.33 2.56 -48.58
N VAL A 254 2.07 3.55 -49.09
CA VAL A 254 1.65 4.96 -49.10
C VAL A 254 0.41 5.16 -49.97
N LEU A 255 0.40 4.60 -51.19
CA LEU A 255 -0.75 4.69 -52.09
C LEU A 255 -2.04 4.12 -51.47
N LYS A 256 -1.92 3.04 -50.69
CA LYS A 256 -3.04 2.37 -49.99
C LYS A 256 -3.47 3.04 -48.69
N ASN A 257 -2.54 3.59 -47.90
CA ASN A 257 -2.80 4.06 -46.53
C ASN A 257 -2.76 5.59 -46.38
N LYS A 258 -2.42 6.34 -47.43
CA LYS A 258 -2.26 7.82 -47.47
C LYS A 258 -1.30 8.38 -46.41
N ARG A 259 -0.34 7.56 -45.95
CA ARG A 259 0.69 7.90 -44.97
C ARG A 259 1.91 6.99 -45.12
N LEU A 260 3.08 7.45 -44.65
CA LEU A 260 4.26 6.59 -44.53
C LEU A 260 4.00 5.43 -43.53
N PRO A 261 4.64 4.26 -43.74
CA PRO A 261 4.72 3.23 -42.70
C PRO A 261 5.70 3.66 -41.61
N ASN A 262 5.47 3.29 -40.36
CA ASN A 262 6.36 3.64 -39.24
C ASN A 262 7.73 2.93 -39.34
N THR A 263 7.75 1.75 -39.96
CA THR A 263 8.92 0.88 -40.13
C THR A 263 8.84 0.15 -41.47
N VAL A 264 9.99 -0.15 -42.07
CA VAL A 264 10.13 -0.81 -43.38
C VAL A 264 10.97 -2.08 -43.25
N LYS A 265 10.55 -3.19 -43.85
CA LYS A 265 11.40 -4.39 -43.94
C LYS A 265 12.38 -4.23 -45.11
N VAL A 266 13.68 -4.28 -44.82
CA VAL A 266 14.78 -4.20 -45.78
C VAL A 266 15.65 -5.43 -45.57
N GLY A 267 15.71 -6.32 -46.56
CA GLY A 267 16.34 -7.63 -46.39
C GLY A 267 15.70 -8.44 -45.26
N SER A 268 16.52 -8.95 -44.34
CA SER A 268 16.07 -9.62 -43.12
C SER A 268 15.61 -8.66 -42.01
N LYS A 269 16.05 -7.39 -42.02
CA LYS A 269 15.84 -6.41 -40.95
C LYS A 269 14.55 -5.60 -41.10
N THR A 270 14.04 -5.11 -39.98
CA THR A 270 12.97 -4.11 -39.92
C THR A 270 13.55 -2.80 -39.41
N LEU A 271 13.58 -1.78 -40.26
CA LEU A 271 14.17 -0.47 -39.99
C LEU A 271 13.10 0.57 -39.68
N LYS A 272 13.47 1.68 -39.04
CA LYS A 272 12.64 2.89 -38.99
C LYS A 272 12.46 3.48 -40.38
N ILE A 273 11.42 4.29 -40.56
CA ILE A 273 11.21 5.02 -41.80
C ILE A 273 12.30 6.09 -42.07
N SER A 274 12.89 6.68 -41.02
CA SER A 274 14.08 7.54 -41.13
C SER A 274 15.32 6.80 -41.66
N GLU A 275 15.56 5.59 -41.16
CA GLU A 275 16.66 4.71 -41.54
C GLU A 275 16.51 4.23 -43.00
N PHE A 276 15.28 3.89 -43.42
CA PHE A 276 14.97 3.65 -44.84
C PHE A 276 15.12 4.92 -45.71
N SER A 277 14.72 6.10 -45.21
CA SER A 277 14.88 7.37 -45.93
C SER A 277 16.36 7.69 -46.20
N TYR A 278 17.25 7.44 -45.23
CA TYR A 278 18.70 7.51 -45.43
C TYR A 278 19.20 6.51 -46.50
N LEU A 279 18.84 5.23 -46.38
CA LEU A 279 19.30 4.19 -47.34
C LEU A 279 18.84 4.49 -48.78
N SER A 280 17.59 4.93 -48.95
CA SER A 280 17.04 5.28 -50.26
C SER A 280 17.69 6.55 -50.84
N SER A 281 17.89 7.59 -50.03
CA SER A 281 18.64 8.78 -50.43
C SER A 281 20.08 8.44 -50.85
N LYS A 282 20.78 7.62 -50.05
CA LYS A 282 22.16 7.23 -50.33
C LYS A 282 22.27 6.32 -51.56
N LEU A 283 21.27 5.49 -51.83
CA LEU A 283 21.23 4.69 -53.05
C LEU A 283 21.01 5.56 -54.30
N ILE A 284 20.09 6.51 -54.26
CA ILE A 284 19.84 7.45 -55.36
C ILE A 284 21.11 8.27 -55.68
N SER A 285 21.81 8.75 -54.64
CA SER A 285 23.13 9.38 -54.74
C SER A 285 24.16 8.47 -55.42
N ASN A 286 24.39 7.26 -54.89
CA ASN A 286 25.38 6.32 -55.41
C ASN A 286 25.11 5.87 -56.86
N LEU A 287 23.84 5.66 -57.23
CA LEU A 287 23.45 5.19 -58.57
C LEU A 287 23.78 6.20 -59.68
N ASN A 288 23.85 7.51 -59.38
CA ASN A 288 24.26 8.49 -60.38
C ASN A 288 25.75 8.38 -60.74
N SER A 289 26.59 7.90 -59.82
CA SER A 289 28.00 7.57 -60.05
C SER A 289 28.21 6.10 -60.46
N ASN A 290 27.15 5.42 -60.91
CA ASN A 290 27.13 3.98 -61.28
C ASN A 290 27.63 3.03 -60.16
N ASN A 291 27.66 3.50 -58.90
CA ASN A 291 28.30 2.80 -57.79
C ASN A 291 27.31 1.85 -57.10
N LYS A 292 27.40 0.55 -57.44
CA LYS A 292 26.48 -0.50 -56.95
C LYS A 292 26.93 -1.19 -55.65
N LYS A 293 27.84 -0.59 -54.87
CA LYS A 293 28.31 -1.12 -53.58
C LYS A 293 27.21 -1.12 -52.51
N ASP A 294 27.26 -2.09 -51.60
CA ASP A 294 26.36 -2.19 -50.44
C ASP A 294 26.40 -0.94 -49.57
N ILE A 295 25.24 -0.54 -49.05
CA ILE A 295 25.09 0.69 -48.26
C ILE A 295 25.04 0.35 -46.78
N ILE A 296 26.00 0.87 -46.03
CA ILE A 296 26.04 0.76 -44.57
C ILE A 296 25.06 1.78 -43.96
N LEU A 297 24.08 1.27 -43.22
CA LEU A 297 23.14 2.06 -42.44
C LEU A 297 23.83 2.72 -41.25
N LEU A 298 23.66 4.04 -41.11
CA LEU A 298 24.00 4.75 -39.88
C LEU A 298 23.00 4.39 -38.78
N SER A 299 23.51 3.99 -37.61
CA SER A 299 22.68 3.68 -36.44
C SER A 299 22.04 4.94 -35.84
N GLY A 300 20.92 4.75 -35.13
CA GLY A 300 20.32 5.79 -34.28
C GLY A 300 19.46 6.83 -34.97
N ILE A 301 19.29 6.81 -36.30
CA ILE A 301 18.62 7.91 -37.03
C ILE A 301 17.19 8.16 -36.51
N SER A 302 16.94 9.37 -36.00
CA SER A 302 15.62 9.81 -35.54
C SER A 302 14.72 10.27 -36.69
N ASN A 303 13.40 10.19 -36.50
CA ASN A 303 12.42 10.68 -37.48
C ASN A 303 12.37 12.21 -37.51
N GLY A 304 12.29 12.80 -38.71
CA GLY A 304 11.98 14.22 -38.88
C GLY A 304 10.50 14.50 -38.57
N LYS A 305 10.22 15.66 -37.98
CA LYS A 305 8.84 16.19 -37.87
C LYS A 305 8.43 16.72 -39.25
N SER A 306 7.53 16.05 -39.97
CA SER A 306 7.09 16.52 -41.29
C SER A 306 6.30 17.83 -41.17
N SER A 307 6.75 18.89 -41.83
CA SER A 307 6.01 20.15 -41.99
C SER A 307 4.82 19.99 -42.95
N SER A 308 3.89 20.96 -42.94
CA SER A 308 2.67 21.00 -43.77
C SER A 308 2.91 21.44 -45.23
N THR A 309 4.17 21.63 -45.64
CA THR A 309 4.57 22.35 -46.85
C THR A 309 4.10 21.69 -48.17
N SER A 310 3.71 22.52 -49.14
CA SER A 310 2.78 22.21 -50.23
C SER A 310 3.40 21.95 -51.61
N LEU A 311 4.70 21.59 -51.69
CA LEU A 311 5.39 21.36 -52.97
C LEU A 311 4.63 20.37 -53.87
N LYS A 312 4.16 20.86 -55.02
CA LYS A 312 3.39 20.11 -56.03
C LYS A 312 3.95 20.41 -57.43
N THR A 313 5.07 19.78 -57.77
CA THR A 313 5.77 20.05 -59.05
C THR A 313 6.50 18.82 -59.59
N THR A 314 6.96 18.93 -60.84
CA THR A 314 7.87 17.97 -61.50
C THR A 314 9.30 18.28 -61.09
N VAL A 315 9.99 17.31 -60.49
CA VAL A 315 11.39 17.45 -60.04
C VAL A 315 12.29 16.63 -60.95
N TYR A 316 13.16 17.30 -61.70
CA TYR A 316 14.06 16.69 -62.68
C TYR A 316 15.26 15.97 -62.05
N LYS A 317 15.95 15.12 -62.82
CA LYS A 317 17.04 14.25 -62.35
C LYS A 317 18.09 14.97 -61.49
N ALA A 318 18.65 16.09 -61.98
CA ALA A 318 19.65 16.85 -61.21
C ALA A 318 19.12 17.32 -59.84
N GLN A 319 17.85 17.74 -59.80
CA GLN A 319 17.21 18.34 -58.63
C GLN A 319 16.93 17.31 -57.53
N TYR A 320 16.43 16.11 -57.87
CA TYR A 320 16.22 15.05 -56.88
C TYR A 320 17.53 14.39 -56.42
N LEU A 321 18.60 14.46 -57.24
CA LEU A 321 19.95 14.03 -56.85
C LEU A 321 20.58 14.99 -55.83
N ASP A 322 20.49 16.30 -56.05
CA ASP A 322 20.89 17.31 -55.07
C ASP A 322 20.11 17.13 -53.76
N LEU A 323 18.78 16.97 -53.83
CA LEU A 323 17.93 16.68 -52.68
C LEU A 323 18.39 15.41 -51.92
N ALA A 324 18.70 14.33 -52.63
CA ALA A 324 19.18 13.09 -52.02
C ALA A 324 20.55 13.26 -51.33
N ASN A 325 21.47 14.01 -51.95
CA ASN A 325 22.76 14.36 -51.35
C ASN A 325 22.57 15.23 -50.09
N ASN A 326 21.72 16.25 -50.14
CA ASN A 326 21.42 17.13 -49.02
C ASN A 326 20.82 16.37 -47.83
N VAL A 327 19.87 15.45 -48.08
CA VAL A 327 19.30 14.56 -47.05
C VAL A 327 20.36 13.62 -46.46
N VAL A 328 21.24 13.05 -47.28
CA VAL A 328 22.37 12.21 -46.81
C VAL A 328 23.31 13.01 -45.90
N SER A 329 23.76 14.19 -46.31
CA SER A 329 24.70 15.02 -45.53
C SER A 329 24.09 15.49 -44.20
N TYR A 330 22.81 15.88 -44.20
CA TYR A 330 22.10 16.27 -42.98
C TYR A 330 21.92 15.09 -42.01
N ILE A 331 21.50 13.91 -42.50
CA ILE A 331 21.39 12.71 -41.64
C ILE A 331 22.76 12.28 -41.11
N SER A 332 23.79 12.36 -41.94
CA SER A 332 25.15 11.95 -41.57
C SER A 332 25.71 12.79 -40.43
N SER A 333 25.46 14.11 -40.43
CA SER A 333 25.90 15.04 -39.40
C SER A 333 24.98 15.08 -38.18
N LYS A 334 23.65 15.22 -38.36
CA LYS A 334 22.70 15.46 -37.26
C LYS A 334 22.02 14.20 -36.68
N LYS A 335 22.21 13.02 -37.30
CA LYS A 335 21.57 11.73 -36.92
C LYS A 335 20.04 11.79 -36.79
N VAL A 336 19.39 12.70 -37.52
CA VAL A 336 17.94 12.84 -37.62
C VAL A 336 17.59 13.20 -39.07
N ALA A 337 16.48 12.66 -39.57
CA ALA A 337 16.02 13.01 -40.92
C ALA A 337 15.50 14.47 -40.96
N PRO A 338 15.80 15.25 -42.02
CA PRO A 338 15.23 16.58 -42.19
C PRO A 338 13.71 16.58 -42.09
N SER A 339 13.15 17.52 -41.32
CA SER A 339 11.72 17.85 -41.29
C SER A 339 11.21 18.22 -42.69
N GLU A 340 12.02 19.01 -43.38
CA GLU A 340 11.92 19.38 -44.79
C GLU A 340 13.32 19.62 -45.37
N SER A 341 13.44 19.56 -46.69
CA SER A 341 14.69 19.85 -47.41
C SER A 341 14.39 20.63 -48.68
N VAL A 342 15.30 21.54 -49.05
CA VAL A 342 15.14 22.44 -50.21
C VAL A 342 15.44 21.68 -51.49
N VAL A 343 14.55 21.78 -52.47
CA VAL A 343 14.78 21.35 -53.84
C VAL A 343 15.34 22.55 -54.60
N LYS A 344 16.44 22.36 -55.33
CA LYS A 344 17.08 23.41 -56.14
C LYS A 344 16.98 23.12 -57.63
N ASP A 345 17.10 24.14 -58.47
CA ASP A 345 17.36 24.00 -59.90
C ASP A 345 18.87 23.92 -60.22
N ALA A 346 19.20 23.83 -61.51
CA ALA A 346 20.59 23.78 -61.98
C ALA A 346 21.39 25.05 -61.62
N SER A 347 20.70 26.20 -61.54
CA SER A 347 21.26 27.49 -61.11
C SER A 347 21.33 27.64 -59.57
N LYS A 348 21.13 26.53 -58.83
CA LYS A 348 21.12 26.44 -57.36
C LYS A 348 20.00 27.25 -56.67
N LYS A 349 19.06 27.83 -57.41
CA LYS A 349 17.93 28.61 -56.89
C LYS A 349 16.86 27.65 -56.35
N SER A 350 16.18 28.05 -55.27
CA SER A 350 15.18 27.21 -54.60
C SER A 350 13.89 27.12 -55.42
N VAL A 351 13.53 25.91 -55.86
CA VAL A 351 12.21 25.62 -56.47
C VAL A 351 11.17 25.16 -55.44
N GLY A 352 11.50 25.22 -54.14
CA GLY A 352 10.61 24.95 -53.02
C GLY A 352 11.13 23.90 -52.05
N LYS A 353 10.30 23.50 -51.07
CA LYS A 353 10.70 22.58 -49.99
C LYS A 353 9.87 21.30 -50.00
N ALA A 354 10.53 20.15 -49.99
CA ALA A 354 9.88 18.86 -49.79
C ALA A 354 9.94 18.48 -48.30
N ASN A 355 8.79 18.15 -47.69
CA ASN A 355 8.75 17.65 -46.32
C ASN A 355 9.18 16.17 -46.22
N PHE A 356 9.46 15.68 -45.00
CA PHE A 356 9.90 14.31 -44.72
C PHE A 356 9.03 13.24 -45.41
N ASN A 357 7.71 13.40 -45.36
CA ASN A 357 6.77 12.47 -45.97
C ASN A 357 6.92 12.43 -47.51
N LEU A 358 7.03 13.60 -48.12
CA LEU A 358 7.03 13.79 -49.56
C LEU A 358 8.32 13.30 -50.22
N TYR A 359 9.50 13.71 -49.72
CA TYR A 359 10.76 13.25 -50.33
C TYR A 359 11.01 11.77 -50.10
N THR A 360 10.67 11.22 -48.92
CA THR A 360 10.81 9.77 -48.65
C THR A 360 9.92 8.93 -49.58
N PHE A 361 8.71 9.41 -49.93
CA PHE A 361 7.86 8.75 -50.91
C PHE A 361 8.34 8.94 -52.36
N ALA A 362 8.87 10.11 -52.72
CA ALA A 362 9.47 10.34 -54.02
C ALA A 362 10.70 9.45 -54.25
N PHE A 363 11.61 9.34 -53.27
CA PHE A 363 12.74 8.41 -53.33
C PHE A 363 12.29 6.94 -53.44
N ALA A 364 11.21 6.56 -52.75
CA ALA A 364 10.61 5.24 -52.93
C ALA A 364 10.04 5.00 -54.35
N ARG A 365 9.46 6.02 -55.00
CA ARG A 365 9.02 5.96 -56.41
C ARG A 365 10.20 5.86 -57.38
N ILE A 366 11.26 6.65 -57.15
CA ILE A 366 12.48 6.68 -57.99
C ILE A 366 13.19 5.33 -57.99
N LEU A 367 13.32 4.68 -56.83
CA LEU A 367 13.96 3.37 -56.73
C LEU A 367 13.10 2.21 -57.22
N ASP A 368 11.77 2.29 -57.06
CA ASP A 368 10.85 1.31 -57.66
C ASP A 368 10.85 1.42 -59.20
N PHE A 369 11.00 2.62 -59.77
CA PHE A 369 11.27 2.81 -61.20
C PHE A 369 12.62 2.22 -61.60
N HIS A 370 13.71 2.57 -60.89
CA HIS A 370 15.06 2.07 -61.17
C HIS A 370 15.10 0.53 -61.22
N LYS A 371 14.50 -0.14 -60.23
CA LYS A 371 14.36 -1.59 -60.17
C LYS A 371 13.74 -2.20 -61.44
N SER A 372 12.82 -1.48 -62.09
CA SER A 372 12.07 -1.93 -63.26
C SER A 372 12.69 -1.56 -64.61
N LYS A 373 13.64 -0.61 -64.64
CA LYS A 373 14.21 -0.04 -65.88
C LYS A 373 15.75 0.00 -65.91
N ASN A 374 16.43 -0.31 -64.81
CA ASN A 374 17.90 -0.28 -64.65
C ASN A 374 18.54 1.11 -64.93
N TYR A 375 17.76 2.18 -64.87
CA TYR A 375 18.23 3.57 -64.92
C TYR A 375 17.34 4.50 -64.07
N LEU A 376 17.90 5.63 -63.64
CA LEU A 376 17.19 6.66 -62.87
C LEU A 376 16.29 7.52 -63.78
N PRO A 377 15.03 7.82 -63.40
CA PRO A 377 14.06 8.48 -64.28
C PRO A 377 14.44 9.94 -64.58
N LYS A 378 14.09 10.46 -65.78
CA LYS A 378 14.38 11.86 -66.17
C LYS A 378 13.79 12.89 -65.19
N TYR A 379 12.64 12.58 -64.58
CA TYR A 379 11.97 13.37 -63.54
C TYR A 379 11.12 12.50 -62.61
N CYS A 380 10.66 13.06 -61.49
CA CYS A 380 9.64 12.48 -60.63
C CYS A 380 8.64 13.56 -60.18
N THR A 381 7.34 13.26 -60.19
CA THR A 381 6.32 14.17 -59.66
C THR A 381 6.27 14.09 -58.13
N PHE A 382 6.31 15.24 -57.47
CA PHE A 382 6.17 15.36 -56.02
C PHE A 382 4.71 15.74 -55.71
N GLU A 383 3.92 14.77 -55.28
CA GLU A 383 2.46 14.91 -55.11
C GLU A 383 2.06 14.89 -53.63
N SER A 384 1.99 16.08 -53.01
CA SER A 384 1.51 16.28 -51.63
C SER A 384 0.07 15.77 -51.39
N SER A 385 -0.76 15.76 -52.44
CA SER A 385 -2.14 15.25 -52.44
C SER A 385 -2.29 13.79 -51.97
N VAL A 386 -1.25 12.96 -52.14
CA VAL A 386 -1.23 11.55 -51.71
C VAL A 386 -1.33 11.42 -50.18
N PHE A 387 -1.03 12.49 -49.43
CA PHE A 387 -1.11 12.56 -47.97
C PHE A 387 -2.31 13.37 -47.45
N LYS A 388 -3.35 13.63 -48.27
CA LYS A 388 -4.57 14.34 -47.82
C LYS A 388 -5.19 13.66 -46.59
N GLN A 389 -5.62 14.49 -45.64
CA GLN A 389 -5.84 14.13 -44.25
C GLN A 389 -7.09 13.27 -44.05
N SER A 390 -6.91 12.05 -43.56
CA SER A 390 -7.97 11.29 -42.87
C SER A 390 -8.01 11.70 -41.39
N ALA A 391 -9.17 11.53 -40.74
CA ALA A 391 -9.36 11.87 -39.32
C ALA A 391 -8.27 11.28 -38.41
N SER A 392 -7.89 12.02 -37.36
CA SER A 392 -6.72 11.72 -36.55
C SER A 392 -6.86 10.38 -35.82
N LEU A 393 -6.05 9.39 -36.23
CA LEU A 393 -6.08 8.05 -35.65
C LEU A 393 -5.92 8.11 -34.12
N LYS A 394 -6.84 7.47 -33.38
CA LYS A 394 -6.83 7.45 -31.92
C LYS A 394 -5.56 6.73 -31.42
N SER A 395 -4.84 7.32 -30.47
CA SER A 395 -3.67 6.68 -29.88
C SER A 395 -4.10 5.44 -29.07
N THR A 396 -3.21 4.46 -28.91
CA THR A 396 -3.50 3.26 -28.10
C THR A 396 -2.39 2.93 -27.12
N THR A 397 -2.72 2.19 -26.08
CA THR A 397 -1.83 1.82 -24.98
C THR A 397 -1.97 0.33 -24.69
N ILE A 398 -0.84 -0.35 -24.54
CA ILE A 398 -0.78 -1.73 -24.01
C ILE A 398 -0.25 -1.64 -22.58
N LYS A 399 -1.04 -2.07 -21.60
CA LYS A 399 -0.61 -2.24 -20.21
C LYS A 399 -0.46 -3.73 -19.91
N GLY A 400 0.64 -4.12 -19.25
CA GLY A 400 0.91 -5.50 -18.84
C GLY A 400 0.56 -5.77 -17.38
N SER A 401 0.37 -7.04 -17.03
CA SER A 401 0.27 -7.53 -15.64
C SER A 401 1.65 -7.65 -14.98
N SER A 402 1.67 -8.21 -13.75
CA SER A 402 2.89 -8.62 -13.04
C SER A 402 3.94 -9.21 -13.98
N ASN A 403 5.17 -8.68 -13.87
CA ASN A 403 6.35 -9.18 -14.57
C ASN A 403 6.95 -10.43 -13.91
N THR A 404 6.43 -10.87 -12.77
CA THR A 404 6.91 -12.05 -12.03
C THR A 404 5.80 -13.08 -11.95
N LEU A 405 6.05 -14.28 -12.49
CA LEU A 405 5.08 -15.36 -12.67
C LEU A 405 5.72 -16.72 -12.36
N THR A 406 4.90 -17.75 -12.12
CA THR A 406 5.37 -19.15 -12.06
C THR A 406 5.04 -19.88 -13.36
N LYS A 407 5.84 -20.91 -13.69
CA LYS A 407 5.58 -21.77 -14.87
C LYS A 407 4.15 -22.32 -14.86
N GLY A 408 3.43 -22.11 -15.96
CA GLY A 408 2.02 -22.47 -16.16
C GLY A 408 1.04 -21.30 -15.97
N SER A 409 1.48 -20.18 -15.39
CA SER A 409 0.68 -18.96 -15.22
C SER A 409 0.44 -18.24 -16.55
N TYR A 410 -0.57 -17.35 -16.58
CA TYR A 410 -0.84 -16.48 -17.72
C TYR A 410 -0.28 -15.07 -17.49
N TYR A 411 0.46 -14.55 -18.47
CA TYR A 411 0.77 -13.12 -18.55
C TYR A 411 -0.37 -12.40 -19.28
N LYS A 412 -0.97 -11.41 -18.62
CA LYS A 412 -2.08 -10.63 -19.16
C LYS A 412 -1.58 -9.31 -19.72
N ILE A 413 -2.13 -8.88 -20.86
CA ILE A 413 -2.13 -7.48 -21.28
C ILE A 413 -3.56 -6.95 -21.40
N THR A 414 -3.72 -5.63 -21.30
CA THR A 414 -4.92 -4.89 -21.68
C THR A 414 -4.56 -3.87 -22.76
N LEU A 415 -5.35 -3.81 -23.83
CA LEU A 415 -5.26 -2.82 -24.92
C LEU A 415 -6.41 -1.81 -24.78
N SER A 416 -6.08 -0.52 -24.71
CA SER A 416 -7.05 0.59 -24.72
C SER A 416 -6.70 1.65 -25.75
N ASP A 417 -7.65 2.54 -26.06
CA ASP A 417 -7.36 3.83 -26.70
C ASP A 417 -6.92 4.91 -25.68
N SER A 418 -6.68 6.13 -26.17
CA SER A 418 -6.27 7.29 -25.37
C SER A 418 -7.33 7.83 -24.41
N SER A 419 -8.61 7.49 -24.57
CA SER A 419 -9.66 7.73 -23.57
C SER A 419 -9.79 6.60 -22.55
N GLY A 420 -8.88 5.62 -22.58
CA GLY A 420 -8.96 4.43 -21.73
C GLY A 420 -9.99 3.39 -22.19
N LYS A 421 -10.71 3.63 -23.31
CA LYS A 421 -11.71 2.69 -23.82
C LYS A 421 -11.03 1.40 -24.28
N VAL A 422 -11.44 0.28 -23.69
CA VAL A 422 -10.85 -1.05 -23.98
C VAL A 422 -11.18 -1.50 -25.41
N LEU A 423 -10.18 -2.08 -26.09
CA LEU A 423 -10.28 -2.47 -27.50
C LEU A 423 -10.44 -3.98 -27.66
N SER A 424 -11.68 -4.45 -27.61
CA SER A 424 -12.08 -5.85 -27.86
C SER A 424 -11.85 -6.31 -29.31
N GLY A 425 -11.59 -7.61 -29.51
CA GLY A 425 -11.52 -8.24 -30.83
C GLY A 425 -10.32 -7.80 -31.68
N LYS A 426 -9.21 -7.39 -31.06
CA LYS A 426 -8.00 -6.91 -31.76
C LYS A 426 -6.87 -7.93 -31.62
N LYS A 427 -6.21 -8.23 -32.74
CA LYS A 427 -5.01 -9.10 -32.75
C LYS A 427 -3.82 -8.35 -32.16
N VAL A 428 -3.23 -8.92 -31.12
CA VAL A 428 -2.02 -8.45 -30.41
C VAL A 428 -0.94 -9.53 -30.50
N SER A 429 0.33 -9.12 -30.56
CA SER A 429 1.47 -10.03 -30.71
C SER A 429 2.40 -9.93 -29.51
N PHE A 430 2.68 -11.08 -28.90
CA PHE A 430 3.65 -11.26 -27.82
C PHE A 430 4.89 -11.95 -28.40
N ASN A 431 6.04 -11.28 -28.42
CA ASN A 431 7.33 -11.92 -28.73
C ASN A 431 8.08 -12.19 -27.42
N ILE A 432 8.42 -13.44 -27.15
CA ILE A 432 9.18 -13.86 -25.96
C ILE A 432 10.10 -15.03 -26.33
N GLY A 433 11.38 -14.97 -25.91
CA GLY A 433 12.37 -15.99 -26.26
C GLY A 433 12.53 -16.22 -27.77
N GLY A 434 12.38 -15.16 -28.58
CA GLY A 434 12.42 -15.21 -30.05
C GLY A 434 11.13 -15.71 -30.72
N LYS A 435 10.21 -16.38 -30.00
CA LYS A 435 8.94 -16.87 -30.56
C LYS A 435 7.86 -15.80 -30.47
N THR A 436 7.04 -15.68 -31.52
CA THR A 436 5.92 -14.73 -31.59
C THR A 436 4.58 -15.46 -31.51
N TYR A 437 3.76 -15.08 -30.53
CA TYR A 437 2.39 -15.57 -30.34
C TYR A 437 1.41 -14.45 -30.71
N SER A 438 0.49 -14.71 -31.64
CA SER A 438 -0.58 -13.77 -32.01
C SER A 438 -1.89 -14.21 -31.37
N LEU A 439 -2.43 -13.39 -30.46
CA LEU A 439 -3.67 -13.65 -29.73
C LEU A 439 -4.67 -12.50 -29.96
N THR A 440 -5.94 -12.71 -29.63
CA THR A 440 -7.00 -11.69 -29.74
C THR A 440 -7.35 -11.14 -28.35
N THR A 441 -7.80 -9.89 -28.27
CA THR A 441 -8.35 -9.31 -27.03
C THR A 441 -9.81 -9.70 -26.78
N ASP A 442 -10.14 -9.99 -25.54
CA ASP A 442 -11.50 -10.28 -25.03
C ASP A 442 -12.38 -9.01 -24.98
N SER A 443 -13.62 -9.16 -24.53
CA SER A 443 -14.59 -8.06 -24.35
C SER A 443 -14.10 -6.96 -23.38
N LYS A 444 -13.14 -7.26 -22.52
CA LYS A 444 -12.47 -6.34 -21.57
C LYS A 444 -11.14 -5.83 -22.13
N GLY A 445 -10.93 -5.91 -23.45
CA GLY A 445 -9.71 -5.50 -24.16
C GLY A 445 -8.46 -6.28 -23.75
N SER A 446 -8.62 -7.44 -23.09
CA SER A 446 -7.54 -8.17 -22.44
C SER A 446 -7.10 -9.39 -23.23
N SER A 447 -5.81 -9.75 -23.21
CA SER A 447 -5.31 -10.97 -23.85
C SER A 447 -4.26 -11.65 -22.97
N TYR A 448 -4.16 -12.99 -23.05
CA TYR A 448 -3.52 -13.82 -22.03
C TYR A 448 -2.59 -14.86 -22.68
N LEU A 449 -1.27 -14.73 -22.46
CA LEU A 449 -0.27 -15.71 -22.93
C LEU A 449 0.11 -16.66 -21.79
N GLN A 450 -0.02 -17.98 -21.97
CA GLN A 450 0.45 -18.95 -20.97
C GLN A 450 1.98 -19.09 -21.01
N ILE A 451 2.62 -18.96 -19.86
CA ILE A 451 4.08 -18.96 -19.70
C ILE A 451 4.56 -20.35 -19.27
N ASN A 452 4.89 -21.19 -20.25
CA ASN A 452 5.37 -22.56 -20.03
C ASN A 452 6.91 -22.70 -20.09
N LEU A 453 7.64 -21.59 -19.89
CA LEU A 453 9.10 -21.52 -19.92
C LEU A 453 9.76 -22.21 -18.71
N LYS A 454 11.10 -22.31 -18.71
CA LYS A 454 11.88 -22.69 -17.52
C LYS A 454 11.96 -21.51 -16.54
N GLU A 455 12.53 -21.76 -15.36
CA GLU A 455 12.93 -20.70 -14.43
C GLU A 455 14.02 -19.81 -15.06
N GLY A 456 13.93 -18.49 -14.85
CA GLY A 456 14.84 -17.50 -15.45
C GLY A 456 14.18 -16.17 -15.81
N LYS A 457 14.96 -15.23 -16.33
CA LYS A 457 14.49 -13.91 -16.82
C LYS A 457 14.41 -13.91 -18.34
N TYR A 458 13.32 -13.37 -18.90
CA TYR A 458 13.04 -13.36 -20.34
C TYR A 458 12.57 -11.97 -20.79
N ALA A 459 13.24 -11.37 -21.76
CA ALA A 459 12.71 -10.18 -22.44
C ALA A 459 11.45 -10.55 -23.27
N MET A 460 10.40 -9.75 -23.14
CA MET A 460 9.14 -9.91 -23.85
C MET A 460 8.63 -8.58 -24.40
N LEU A 461 8.27 -8.56 -25.68
CA LEU A 461 7.68 -7.42 -26.38
C LEU A 461 6.22 -7.72 -26.75
N CYS A 462 5.29 -6.99 -26.14
CA CYS A 462 3.87 -6.98 -26.50
C CYS A 462 3.59 -5.86 -27.50
N SER A 463 2.76 -6.10 -28.51
CA SER A 463 2.52 -5.13 -29.59
C SER A 463 1.15 -5.23 -30.25
N TYR A 464 0.65 -4.08 -30.73
CA TYR A 464 -0.56 -3.93 -31.54
C TYR A 464 -0.22 -3.17 -32.81
N ALA A 465 -0.59 -3.71 -33.97
CA ALA A 465 -0.23 -3.16 -35.28
C ALA A 465 -1.06 -1.92 -35.69
N GLY A 466 -2.06 -1.52 -34.90
CA GLY A 466 -3.00 -0.46 -35.27
C GLY A 466 -4.12 -0.94 -36.20
N SER A 467 -4.84 -0.01 -36.79
CA SER A 467 -5.93 -0.25 -37.75
C SER A 467 -6.22 1.01 -38.59
N LYS A 468 -7.33 1.03 -39.35
CA LYS A 468 -7.86 2.23 -40.02
C LYS A 468 -8.30 3.35 -39.05
N VAL A 469 -8.47 3.06 -37.76
CA VAL A 469 -8.99 4.01 -36.74
C VAL A 469 -8.01 4.25 -35.59
N TYR A 470 -7.16 3.27 -35.28
CA TYR A 470 -6.28 3.27 -34.11
C TYR A 470 -4.80 3.21 -34.49
N LYS A 471 -3.96 4.01 -33.84
CA LYS A 471 -2.50 3.97 -33.98
C LYS A 471 -1.93 2.66 -33.39
N PRO A 472 -0.80 2.14 -33.91
CA PRO A 472 -0.06 1.04 -33.29
C PRO A 472 0.50 1.43 -31.92
N SER A 473 0.74 0.42 -31.09
CA SER A 473 1.35 0.58 -29.75
C SER A 473 2.18 -0.65 -29.36
N LYS A 474 3.07 -0.49 -28.38
CA LYS A 474 3.98 -1.53 -27.88
C LYS A 474 4.19 -1.38 -26.38
N ASN A 475 4.51 -2.48 -25.71
CA ASN A 475 5.01 -2.51 -24.32
C ASN A 475 6.13 -3.54 -24.21
N SER A 476 7.22 -3.20 -23.52
CA SER A 476 8.39 -4.08 -23.33
C SER A 476 8.54 -4.42 -21.85
N VAL A 477 8.80 -5.68 -21.51
CA VAL A 477 8.88 -6.16 -20.13
C VAL A 477 9.94 -7.25 -19.98
N THR A 478 10.67 -7.25 -18.88
CA THR A 478 11.50 -8.39 -18.46
C THR A 478 10.66 -9.28 -17.55
N LEU A 479 10.26 -10.45 -18.05
CA LEU A 479 9.48 -11.43 -17.32
C LEU A 479 10.39 -12.34 -16.49
N THR A 480 10.21 -12.37 -15.18
CA THR A 480 10.85 -13.34 -14.28
C THR A 480 9.93 -14.54 -14.08
N VAL A 481 10.39 -15.72 -14.46
CA VAL A 481 9.70 -16.99 -14.26
C VAL A 481 10.34 -17.72 -13.10
N LEU A 482 9.56 -18.00 -12.06
CA LEU A 482 9.98 -18.69 -10.84
C LEU A 482 9.59 -20.18 -10.85
N LYS A 483 10.34 -21.02 -10.11
CA LYS A 483 9.89 -22.37 -9.72
C LYS A 483 8.51 -22.28 -9.07
N ASN A 484 7.60 -23.17 -9.46
CA ASN A 484 6.28 -23.25 -8.82
C ASN A 484 6.48 -23.67 -7.34
N PRO A 485 6.14 -22.82 -6.34
CA PRO A 485 6.43 -23.10 -4.94
C PRO A 485 5.58 -24.23 -4.35
N ASN A 486 4.60 -24.75 -5.09
CA ASN A 486 3.77 -25.89 -4.71
C ASN A 486 4.13 -27.17 -5.50
N ALA A 487 5.15 -27.13 -6.37
CA ALA A 487 5.64 -28.30 -7.09
C ALA A 487 6.84 -28.94 -6.36
N PHE A 488 6.73 -30.24 -6.10
CA PHE A 488 7.73 -31.03 -5.37
C PHE A 488 8.30 -32.14 -6.27
N THR A 489 9.62 -32.28 -6.28
CA THR A 489 10.29 -33.40 -6.96
C THR A 489 10.04 -34.70 -6.19
N VAL A 490 10.13 -35.85 -6.88
CA VAL A 490 10.01 -37.16 -6.22
C VAL A 490 11.08 -37.34 -5.14
N LYS A 491 12.31 -36.85 -5.37
CA LYS A 491 13.45 -36.94 -4.42
C LYS A 491 13.22 -36.16 -3.11
N GLU A 492 12.50 -35.03 -3.16
CA GLU A 492 12.07 -34.30 -1.96
C GLU A 492 11.02 -35.10 -1.16
N ILE A 493 10.06 -35.74 -1.86
CA ILE A 493 8.99 -36.54 -1.26
C ILE A 493 9.53 -37.85 -0.65
N GLU A 494 10.44 -38.53 -1.33
CA GLU A 494 11.17 -39.70 -0.82
C GLU A 494 11.99 -39.39 0.44
N THR A 495 12.64 -38.22 0.48
CA THR A 495 13.42 -37.79 1.64
C THR A 495 12.52 -37.47 2.83
N ALA A 496 11.34 -36.89 2.58
CA ALA A 496 10.31 -36.72 3.59
C ALA A 496 9.73 -38.08 4.08
N ALA A 497 9.53 -39.04 3.17
CA ALA A 497 9.03 -40.38 3.49
C ALA A 497 9.93 -41.15 4.46
N GLY A 498 11.25 -41.14 4.25
CA GLY A 498 12.21 -41.73 5.19
C GLY A 498 12.15 -41.09 6.59
N ASN A 499 11.93 -39.77 6.66
CA ASN A 499 11.76 -39.07 7.93
C ASN A 499 10.43 -39.45 8.63
N VAL A 500 9.32 -39.58 7.89
CA VAL A 500 8.04 -40.06 8.44
C VAL A 500 8.17 -41.50 8.94
N LYS A 501 8.84 -42.39 8.20
CA LYS A 501 9.12 -43.77 8.61
C LYS A 501 9.87 -43.81 9.95
N LYS A 502 10.98 -43.07 10.06
CA LYS A 502 11.77 -42.95 11.31
C LYS A 502 10.93 -42.39 12.47
N TYR A 503 10.13 -41.35 12.21
CA TYR A 503 9.26 -40.75 13.23
C TYR A 503 8.23 -41.74 13.77
N VAL A 504 7.54 -42.46 12.89
CA VAL A 504 6.48 -43.43 13.27
C VAL A 504 7.05 -44.57 14.10
N LEU A 505 8.19 -45.14 13.70
CA LEU A 505 8.84 -46.23 14.43
C LEU A 505 9.25 -45.82 15.85
N LYS A 506 9.74 -44.58 16.05
CA LYS A 506 10.11 -44.03 17.37
C LYS A 506 8.91 -43.60 18.21
N ASN A 507 7.93 -42.90 17.63
CA ASN A 507 6.86 -42.22 18.38
C ASN A 507 5.53 -43.01 18.45
N LYS A 508 5.42 -44.13 17.74
CA LYS A 508 4.20 -44.97 17.60
C LYS A 508 2.95 -44.21 17.10
N ARG A 509 3.17 -43.11 16.37
CA ARG A 509 2.14 -42.25 15.76
C ARG A 509 2.70 -41.50 14.55
N LEU A 510 1.82 -41.03 13.66
CA LEU A 510 2.21 -40.10 12.61
C LEU A 510 2.66 -38.76 13.21
N PRO A 511 3.57 -38.02 12.56
CA PRO A 511 3.83 -36.62 12.88
C PRO A 511 2.65 -35.75 12.41
N ASN A 512 2.43 -34.59 13.04
CA ASN A 512 1.37 -33.67 12.64
C ASN A 512 1.71 -32.98 11.30
N THR A 513 3.00 -32.71 11.08
CA THR A 513 3.56 -32.05 9.91
C THR A 513 4.83 -32.74 9.43
N VAL A 514 5.20 -32.51 8.17
CA VAL A 514 6.35 -33.14 7.50
C VAL A 514 7.09 -32.08 6.68
N LYS A 515 8.42 -32.00 6.82
CA LYS A 515 9.25 -31.13 5.95
C LYS A 515 9.50 -31.83 4.61
N VAL A 516 9.08 -31.20 3.52
CA VAL A 516 9.26 -31.65 2.12
C VAL A 516 9.95 -30.52 1.35
N GLY A 517 11.20 -30.76 0.92
CA GLY A 517 12.05 -29.68 0.40
C GLY A 517 12.22 -28.56 1.43
N SER A 518 11.94 -27.32 1.02
CA SER A 518 11.94 -26.14 1.90
C SER A 518 10.66 -25.96 2.73
N LYS A 519 9.57 -26.67 2.44
CA LYS A 519 8.25 -26.43 3.06
C LYS A 519 7.90 -27.42 4.17
N THR A 520 7.22 -26.92 5.19
CA THR A 520 6.54 -27.75 6.21
C THR A 520 5.08 -27.94 5.80
N LEU A 521 4.68 -29.18 5.53
CA LEU A 521 3.33 -29.57 5.09
C LEU A 521 2.56 -30.27 6.21
N LYS A 522 1.23 -30.29 6.13
CA LYS A 522 0.40 -31.19 6.97
C LYS A 522 0.64 -32.65 6.60
N ILE A 523 0.40 -33.57 7.52
CA ILE A 523 0.48 -35.01 7.23
C ILE A 523 -0.50 -35.48 6.14
N SER A 524 -1.66 -34.83 5.98
CA SER A 524 -2.61 -35.09 4.88
C SER A 524 -2.11 -34.60 3.51
N GLU A 525 -1.40 -33.48 3.48
CA GLU A 525 -0.74 -32.93 2.29
C GLU A 525 0.44 -33.82 1.86
N PHE A 526 1.24 -34.31 2.82
CA PHE A 526 2.26 -35.32 2.56
C PHE A 526 1.67 -36.65 2.09
N SER A 527 0.53 -37.10 2.65
CA SER A 527 -0.16 -38.33 2.21
C SER A 527 -0.61 -38.24 0.74
N TYR A 528 -1.05 -37.06 0.27
CA TYR A 528 -1.32 -36.81 -1.15
C TYR A 528 -0.06 -36.86 -2.02
N LEU A 529 1.02 -36.19 -1.62
CA LEU A 529 2.27 -36.19 -2.40
C LEU A 529 2.90 -37.59 -2.49
N SER A 530 2.91 -38.33 -1.39
CA SER A 530 3.50 -39.69 -1.33
C SER A 530 2.68 -40.73 -2.12
N SER A 531 1.35 -40.71 -2.01
CA SER A 531 0.49 -41.58 -2.82
C SER A 531 0.61 -41.29 -4.32
N LYS A 532 0.62 -40.01 -4.72
CA LYS A 532 0.82 -39.62 -6.13
C LYS A 532 2.22 -39.94 -6.64
N ALA A 533 3.25 -39.85 -5.80
CA ALA A 533 4.62 -40.26 -6.12
C ALA A 533 4.73 -41.76 -6.43
N ILE A 534 4.06 -42.62 -5.67
CA ILE A 534 4.07 -44.08 -5.91
C ILE A 534 3.47 -44.43 -7.28
N VAL A 535 2.35 -43.80 -7.66
CA VAL A 535 1.71 -44.04 -8.97
C VAL A 535 2.53 -43.46 -10.13
N ASN A 536 3.15 -42.29 -9.93
CA ASN A 536 4.13 -41.73 -10.87
C ASN A 536 5.33 -42.66 -11.07
N LEU A 537 5.93 -43.17 -10.00
CA LEU A 537 7.06 -44.10 -10.07
C LEU A 537 6.68 -45.43 -10.74
N ASN A 538 5.48 -45.96 -10.48
CA ASN A 538 4.99 -47.17 -11.12
C ASN A 538 4.76 -47.01 -12.65
N SER A 539 4.66 -45.77 -13.14
CA SER A 539 4.54 -45.43 -14.56
C SER A 539 5.82 -44.79 -15.14
N ASN A 540 6.95 -44.86 -14.43
CA ASN A 540 8.23 -44.21 -14.75
C ASN A 540 8.12 -42.68 -15.01
N ASN A 541 7.05 -42.05 -14.51
CA ASN A 541 6.73 -40.64 -14.70
C ASN A 541 7.44 -39.78 -13.66
N LYS A 542 8.64 -39.31 -13.97
CA LYS A 542 9.48 -38.51 -13.04
C LYS A 542 9.13 -37.01 -12.98
N LYS A 543 7.92 -36.61 -13.38
CA LYS A 543 7.44 -35.21 -13.33
C LYS A 543 7.18 -34.75 -11.89
N ASP A 544 7.46 -33.46 -11.63
CA ASP A 544 7.15 -32.80 -10.36
C ASP A 544 5.66 -32.88 -10.02
N ILE A 545 5.36 -33.04 -8.74
CA ILE A 545 4.00 -33.22 -8.21
C ILE A 545 3.55 -31.92 -7.58
N VAL A 546 2.51 -31.31 -8.16
CA VAL A 546 1.89 -30.10 -7.64
C VAL A 546 0.94 -30.45 -6.49
N LEU A 547 1.21 -29.88 -5.31
CA LEU A 547 0.36 -29.96 -4.13
C LEU A 547 -0.94 -29.17 -4.32
N LEU A 548 -2.06 -29.78 -3.95
CA LEU A 548 -3.37 -29.14 -3.96
C LEU A 548 -3.53 -28.20 -2.75
N SER A 549 -4.13 -27.04 -2.97
CA SER A 549 -4.59 -26.17 -1.89
C SER A 549 -5.80 -26.78 -1.15
N GLY A 550 -5.98 -26.36 0.11
CA GLY A 550 -7.21 -26.65 0.88
C GLY A 550 -7.32 -28.07 1.44
N ILE A 551 -6.27 -28.91 1.40
CA ILE A 551 -6.34 -30.26 1.97
C ILE A 551 -6.57 -30.17 3.49
N SER A 552 -7.69 -30.77 3.92
CA SER A 552 -8.12 -30.85 5.31
C SER A 552 -7.40 -31.97 6.09
N ASN A 553 -7.51 -31.96 7.42
CA ASN A 553 -6.96 -33.02 8.26
C ASN A 553 -7.78 -34.31 8.10
N GLY A 554 -7.11 -35.43 7.81
CA GLY A 554 -7.74 -36.75 7.78
C GLY A 554 -8.10 -37.25 9.18
N LYS A 555 -9.26 -37.89 9.33
CA LYS A 555 -9.61 -38.69 10.52
C LYS A 555 -9.21 -40.14 10.26
N SER A 556 -8.36 -40.77 11.08
CA SER A 556 -8.08 -42.20 10.96
C SER A 556 -9.15 -43.02 11.70
N SER A 557 -9.70 -44.07 11.07
CA SER A 557 -10.56 -45.03 11.76
C SER A 557 -9.77 -46.05 12.58
N SER A 558 -10.44 -46.70 13.53
CA SER A 558 -9.95 -47.88 14.24
C SER A 558 -10.04 -49.10 13.33
N ALA A 559 -8.93 -49.43 12.65
CA ALA A 559 -8.82 -50.63 11.84
C ALA A 559 -7.48 -51.34 12.12
N SER A 560 -7.55 -52.62 12.46
CA SER A 560 -6.39 -53.48 12.71
C SER A 560 -6.06 -54.27 11.44
N LEU A 561 -4.80 -54.23 11.01
CA LEU A 561 -4.27 -55.10 9.97
C LEU A 561 -2.86 -55.59 10.32
N LYS A 562 -2.65 -56.90 10.20
CA LYS A 562 -1.34 -57.56 10.23
C LYS A 562 -1.25 -58.47 9.00
N SER A 563 -0.74 -57.94 7.91
CA SER A 563 -0.55 -58.68 6.64
C SER A 563 0.40 -57.94 5.71
N ASN A 564 0.96 -58.65 4.74
CA ASN A 564 1.64 -58.04 3.61
C ASN A 564 0.61 -57.52 2.58
N ILE A 565 0.98 -56.48 1.84
CA ILE A 565 0.34 -56.08 0.59
C ILE A 565 1.37 -56.13 -0.55
N TYR A 566 0.95 -56.61 -1.72
CA TYR A 566 1.80 -56.71 -2.91
C TYR A 566 1.81 -55.43 -3.75
N LYS A 567 2.74 -55.31 -4.69
CA LYS A 567 2.92 -54.12 -5.55
C LYS A 567 1.62 -53.61 -6.18
N ALA A 568 0.82 -54.47 -6.79
CA ALA A 568 -0.46 -54.07 -7.37
C ALA A 568 -1.42 -53.45 -6.33
N GLN A 569 -1.51 -54.05 -5.13
CA GLN A 569 -2.40 -53.60 -4.06
C GLN A 569 -1.96 -52.26 -3.46
N TYR A 570 -0.66 -52.01 -3.23
CA TYR A 570 -0.23 -50.72 -2.70
C TYR A 570 -0.27 -49.59 -3.74
N VAL A 571 -0.14 -49.91 -5.04
CA VAL A 571 -0.33 -48.95 -6.13
C VAL A 571 -1.81 -48.58 -6.30
N ASP A 572 -2.74 -49.54 -6.20
CA ASP A 572 -4.19 -49.25 -6.15
C ASP A 572 -4.57 -48.39 -4.93
N LEU A 573 -4.09 -48.77 -3.74
CA LEU A 573 -4.27 -48.03 -2.49
C LEU A 573 -3.78 -46.58 -2.63
N ALA A 574 -2.62 -46.37 -3.25
CA ALA A 574 -2.07 -45.05 -3.55
C ALA A 574 -2.93 -44.29 -4.56
N LYS A 575 -3.34 -44.93 -5.66
CA LYS A 575 -4.22 -44.34 -6.68
C LYS A 575 -5.53 -43.84 -6.06
N ARG A 576 -6.21 -44.68 -5.28
CA ARG A 576 -7.48 -44.34 -4.61
C ARG A 576 -7.31 -43.30 -3.52
N SER A 577 -6.18 -43.29 -2.81
CA SER A 577 -5.85 -42.27 -1.81
C SER A 577 -5.74 -40.87 -2.44
N TYR A 578 -4.90 -40.69 -3.48
CA TYR A 578 -4.78 -39.36 -4.10
C TYR A 578 -6.08 -38.94 -4.82
N SER A 579 -6.79 -39.85 -5.47
CA SER A 579 -8.07 -39.55 -6.16
C SER A 579 -9.18 -39.10 -5.19
N ASN A 580 -9.25 -39.65 -3.99
CA ASN A 580 -10.20 -39.18 -2.96
C ASN A 580 -9.81 -37.79 -2.43
N ILE A 581 -8.51 -37.48 -2.34
CA ILE A 581 -8.03 -36.15 -1.93
C ILE A 581 -8.25 -35.12 -3.05
N GLU A 582 -8.09 -35.51 -4.32
CA GLU A 582 -8.37 -34.65 -5.48
C GLU A 582 -9.84 -34.25 -5.56
N SER A 583 -10.75 -35.19 -5.36
CA SER A 583 -12.20 -34.96 -5.38
C SER A 583 -12.72 -34.27 -4.11
N LYS A 584 -12.42 -34.80 -2.91
CA LYS A 584 -13.06 -34.37 -1.64
C LYS A 584 -12.21 -33.43 -0.78
N LYS A 585 -10.99 -33.09 -1.19
CA LYS A 585 -9.99 -32.28 -0.43
C LYS A 585 -9.70 -32.80 0.99
N VAL A 586 -9.95 -34.08 1.25
CA VAL A 586 -9.67 -34.74 2.53
C VAL A 586 -9.21 -36.19 2.29
N PRO A 587 -8.24 -36.73 3.05
CA PRO A 587 -7.90 -38.14 2.99
C PRO A 587 -9.08 -39.02 3.45
N SER A 588 -9.28 -40.17 2.79
CA SER A 588 -10.29 -41.13 3.24
C SER A 588 -9.89 -41.73 4.59
N SER A 589 -10.83 -41.90 5.52
CA SER A 589 -10.54 -42.42 6.87
C SER A 589 -10.04 -43.86 6.86
N TYR A 590 -10.52 -44.65 5.90
CA TYR A 590 -9.97 -45.92 5.47
C TYR A 590 -10.11 -46.12 3.95
N ILE A 591 -9.40 -47.10 3.41
CA ILE A 591 -9.55 -47.60 2.04
C ILE A 591 -9.57 -49.13 2.10
N SER A 592 -10.59 -49.76 1.53
CA SER A 592 -10.76 -51.22 1.50
C SER A 592 -9.95 -51.86 0.37
N ILE A 593 -9.12 -52.85 0.70
CA ILE A 593 -8.31 -53.63 -0.26
C ILE A 593 -8.93 -55.03 -0.37
N LYS A 594 -9.01 -55.58 -1.59
CA LYS A 594 -9.33 -56.99 -1.83
C LYS A 594 -8.03 -57.83 -1.88
N TYR A 595 -8.07 -59.01 -1.30
CA TYR A 595 -7.10 -60.08 -1.51
C TYR A 595 -7.68 -61.14 -2.44
N SER A 596 -6.81 -61.97 -3.06
CA SER A 596 -7.20 -62.99 -4.04
C SER A 596 -8.16 -64.06 -3.50
N SER A 597 -8.24 -64.21 -2.17
CA SER A 597 -9.13 -65.14 -1.45
C SER A 597 -10.44 -64.50 -0.98
N ASN A 598 -11.00 -63.57 -1.77
CA ASN A 598 -12.19 -62.74 -1.47
C ASN A 598 -12.15 -61.88 -0.18
N LYS A 599 -11.15 -62.06 0.69
CA LYS A 599 -10.98 -61.31 1.94
C LYS A 599 -10.83 -59.81 1.68
N VAL A 600 -11.79 -59.02 2.12
CA VAL A 600 -11.75 -57.55 2.10
C VAL A 600 -11.15 -57.05 3.42
N ALA A 601 -10.25 -56.07 3.37
CA ALA A 601 -9.66 -55.49 4.57
C ALA A 601 -9.51 -53.97 4.50
N ASN A 602 -9.85 -53.28 5.60
CA ASN A 602 -9.89 -51.83 5.68
C ASN A 602 -8.56 -51.26 6.21
N VAL A 603 -7.85 -50.51 5.38
CA VAL A 603 -6.61 -49.84 5.75
C VAL A 603 -6.90 -48.39 6.13
N ASN A 604 -6.69 -48.03 7.41
CA ASN A 604 -6.92 -46.67 7.90
C ASN A 604 -5.85 -45.65 7.42
N PHE A 605 -6.15 -44.35 7.54
CA PHE A 605 -5.25 -43.24 7.15
C PHE A 605 -3.83 -43.34 7.73
N ASN A 606 -3.70 -43.73 9.00
CA ASN A 606 -2.40 -43.85 9.67
C ASN A 606 -1.56 -44.97 9.03
N LEU A 607 -2.18 -46.13 8.78
CA LEU A 607 -1.55 -47.28 8.15
C LEU A 607 -1.11 -46.95 6.72
N TYR A 608 -2.00 -46.51 5.83
CA TYR A 608 -1.62 -46.33 4.43
C TYR A 608 -0.56 -45.24 4.24
N THR A 609 -0.61 -44.15 5.01
CA THR A 609 0.41 -43.09 4.96
C THR A 609 1.79 -43.61 5.43
N PHE A 610 1.83 -44.50 6.42
CA PHE A 610 3.08 -45.15 6.84
C PHE A 610 3.59 -46.19 5.82
N ALA A 611 2.71 -46.97 5.18
CA ALA A 611 3.12 -47.88 4.10
C ALA A 611 3.66 -47.12 2.88
N PHE A 612 3.01 -46.02 2.46
CA PHE A 612 3.55 -45.16 1.40
C PHE A 612 4.94 -44.61 1.78
N SER A 613 5.13 -44.27 3.06
CA SER A 613 6.42 -43.84 3.58
C SER A 613 7.49 -44.94 3.50
N LYS A 614 7.14 -46.20 3.84
CA LYS A 614 8.05 -47.36 3.70
C LYS A 614 8.37 -47.69 2.23
N VAL A 615 7.39 -47.61 1.33
CA VAL A 615 7.55 -47.87 -0.12
C VAL A 615 8.49 -46.85 -0.78
N LEU A 616 8.36 -45.56 -0.46
CA LEU A 616 9.21 -44.50 -1.02
C LEU A 616 10.62 -44.48 -0.42
N ASP A 617 10.76 -44.77 0.88
CA ASP A 617 12.08 -44.94 1.51
C ASP A 617 12.85 -46.15 0.93
N PHE A 618 12.14 -47.25 0.64
CA PHE A 618 12.72 -48.35 -0.15
C PHE A 618 13.14 -47.89 -1.54
N HIS A 619 12.25 -47.23 -2.29
CA HIS A 619 12.54 -46.76 -3.65
C HIS A 619 13.79 -45.86 -3.69
N LYS A 620 13.92 -44.92 -2.75
CA LYS A 620 15.09 -44.04 -2.61
C LYS A 620 16.43 -44.80 -2.50
N SER A 621 16.42 -45.99 -1.90
CA SER A 621 17.62 -46.81 -1.65
C SER A 621 17.89 -47.90 -2.70
N LYS A 622 16.90 -48.22 -3.54
CA LYS A 622 16.99 -49.32 -4.53
C LYS A 622 16.65 -48.94 -5.97
N ASN A 623 16.12 -47.74 -6.21
CA ASN A 623 15.67 -47.22 -7.52
C ASN A 623 14.60 -48.09 -8.22
N TYR A 624 13.88 -48.92 -7.46
CA TYR A 624 12.68 -49.64 -7.90
C TYR A 624 11.67 -49.79 -6.75
N LEU A 625 10.39 -49.96 -7.09
CA LEU A 625 9.31 -50.15 -6.12
C LEU A 625 9.30 -51.61 -5.59
N PRO A 626 9.16 -51.85 -4.27
CA PRO A 626 9.34 -53.18 -3.66
C PRO A 626 8.26 -54.19 -4.09
N LYS A 627 8.57 -55.50 -4.10
CA LYS A 627 7.59 -56.55 -4.45
C LYS A 627 6.37 -56.55 -3.50
N SER A 628 6.59 -56.25 -2.22
CA SER A 628 5.55 -56.16 -1.18
C SER A 628 5.90 -55.13 -0.10
N CYS A 629 4.94 -54.80 0.76
CA CYS A 629 5.13 -54.00 1.98
C CYS A 629 4.26 -54.56 3.12
N THR A 630 4.82 -54.70 4.32
CA THR A 630 4.09 -55.18 5.51
C THR A 630 3.28 -54.07 6.17
N PHE A 631 2.05 -54.36 6.58
CA PHE A 631 1.31 -53.56 7.56
C PHE A 631 1.47 -54.14 8.97
N GLU A 632 1.85 -53.27 9.91
CA GLU A 632 2.02 -53.58 11.32
C GLU A 632 1.12 -52.65 12.14
N SER A 633 -0.12 -53.08 12.43
CA SER A 633 -1.02 -52.30 13.30
C SER A 633 -0.45 -52.01 14.68
N SER A 634 0.40 -52.91 15.20
CA SER A 634 1.14 -52.77 16.46
C SER A 634 2.09 -51.56 16.50
N VAL A 635 2.48 -50.99 15.36
CA VAL A 635 3.30 -49.77 15.33
C VAL A 635 2.49 -48.52 15.74
N PHE A 636 1.16 -48.57 15.66
CA PHE A 636 0.26 -47.53 16.17
C PHE A 636 -0.41 -48.01 17.46
N GLY A 637 0.17 -47.65 18.61
CA GLY A 637 -0.24 -48.18 19.91
C GLY A 637 -1.72 -47.92 20.23
N VAL A 638 -2.49 -49.00 20.42
CA VAL A 638 -3.90 -48.96 20.83
C VAL A 638 -3.99 -48.71 22.34
N GLY A 639 -3.53 -47.54 22.78
CA GLY A 639 -3.60 -47.12 24.17
C GLY A 639 -5.02 -46.72 24.57
N THR A 640 -5.46 -47.16 25.74
CA THR A 640 -6.66 -46.63 26.39
C THR A 640 -6.51 -45.12 26.59
N LYS A 641 -7.54 -44.34 26.21
CA LYS A 641 -7.46 -42.88 26.26
C LYS A 641 -7.35 -42.41 27.72
N LYS A 642 -6.36 -41.56 28.00
CA LYS A 642 -6.12 -40.98 29.32
C LYS A 642 -7.28 -40.07 29.72
N ALA A 643 -7.70 -40.11 30.99
CA ALA A 643 -8.71 -39.19 31.50
C ALA A 643 -8.20 -37.74 31.50
N THR A 644 -9.13 -36.79 31.48
CA THR A 644 -8.85 -35.35 31.56
C THR A 644 -9.84 -34.65 32.48
N SER A 645 -9.46 -33.49 33.01
CA SER A 645 -10.37 -32.60 33.73
C SER A 645 -10.16 -31.15 33.31
N ILE A 646 -11.19 -30.33 33.45
CA ILE A 646 -11.16 -28.89 33.22
C ILE A 646 -11.37 -28.21 34.58
N LYS A 647 -10.51 -27.25 34.93
CA LYS A 647 -10.58 -26.48 36.19
C LYS A 647 -10.55 -24.97 35.91
N THR A 648 -11.02 -24.15 36.85
CA THR A 648 -10.84 -22.70 36.84
C THR A 648 -10.40 -22.20 38.23
N SER A 649 -9.89 -20.98 38.28
CA SER A 649 -9.41 -20.29 39.49
C SER A 649 -10.32 -19.13 39.92
N SER A 650 -11.39 -18.82 39.18
CA SER A 650 -12.11 -17.55 39.36
C SER A 650 -13.60 -17.65 39.04
N ASN A 651 -14.43 -17.44 40.07
CA ASN A 651 -15.90 -17.40 39.96
C ASN A 651 -16.47 -15.97 39.90
N SER A 652 -15.60 -14.95 39.93
CA SER A 652 -15.98 -13.56 39.70
C SER A 652 -14.94 -12.86 38.81
N ILE A 653 -15.43 -12.01 37.91
CA ILE A 653 -14.69 -11.41 36.80
C ILE A 653 -15.25 -10.01 36.57
N ASN A 654 -14.45 -9.05 36.11
CA ASN A 654 -14.97 -7.74 35.71
C ASN A 654 -15.32 -7.75 34.21
N LYS A 655 -16.33 -6.98 33.78
CA LYS A 655 -16.68 -6.80 32.36
C LYS A 655 -15.44 -6.37 31.56
N GLY A 656 -15.09 -7.15 30.55
CA GLY A 656 -13.92 -6.98 29.69
C GLY A 656 -12.74 -7.92 29.95
N ASP A 657 -12.64 -8.49 31.16
CA ASP A 657 -11.52 -9.36 31.57
C ASP A 657 -11.74 -10.82 31.12
N ALA A 658 -10.68 -11.64 31.16
CA ALA A 658 -10.66 -12.98 30.57
C ALA A 658 -11.03 -14.10 31.57
N TYR A 659 -12.17 -14.76 31.36
CA TYR A 659 -12.43 -16.07 31.98
C TYR A 659 -11.45 -17.09 31.41
N SER A 660 -10.85 -17.89 32.29
CA SER A 660 -9.81 -18.86 31.94
C SER A 660 -10.09 -20.22 32.56
N VAL A 661 -9.81 -21.28 31.81
CA VAL A 661 -9.87 -22.66 32.30
C VAL A 661 -8.63 -23.44 31.89
N THR A 662 -8.16 -24.32 32.77
CA THR A 662 -7.01 -25.20 32.52
C THR A 662 -7.51 -26.61 32.25
N LEU A 663 -7.16 -27.16 31.08
CA LEU A 663 -7.35 -28.56 30.75
C LEU A 663 -6.10 -29.34 31.19
N VAL A 664 -6.29 -30.37 32.02
CA VAL A 664 -5.22 -31.23 32.53
C VAL A 664 -5.50 -32.71 32.27
N ASP A 665 -4.45 -33.53 32.20
CA ASP A 665 -4.59 -34.99 32.22
C ASP A 665 -4.76 -35.56 33.64
N ASN A 666 -4.83 -36.89 33.74
CA ASN A 666 -4.98 -37.62 35.00
C ASN A 666 -3.77 -37.55 35.94
N LYS A 667 -2.69 -36.84 35.58
CA LYS A 667 -1.57 -36.49 36.47
C LYS A 667 -1.50 -34.97 36.75
N GLY A 668 -2.56 -34.22 36.41
CA GLY A 668 -2.59 -32.77 36.59
C GLY A 668 -1.78 -31.98 35.57
N LYS A 669 -1.18 -32.63 34.55
CA LYS A 669 -0.35 -31.94 33.55
C LYS A 669 -1.21 -31.18 32.55
N GLY A 670 -0.93 -29.89 32.38
CA GLY A 670 -1.57 -29.02 31.40
C GLY A 670 -1.47 -29.55 29.97
N LEU A 671 -2.60 -29.60 29.26
CA LEU A 671 -2.69 -30.15 27.90
C LEU A 671 -2.78 -29.04 26.85
N ALA A 672 -1.64 -28.73 26.24
CA ALA A 672 -1.50 -27.71 25.21
C ALA A 672 -2.14 -28.07 23.86
N ASN A 673 -2.49 -27.03 23.09
CA ASN A 673 -3.04 -27.11 21.73
C ASN A 673 -4.34 -27.93 21.59
N GLN A 674 -5.12 -28.05 22.66
CA GLN A 674 -6.43 -28.70 22.67
C GLN A 674 -7.54 -27.67 22.48
N LYS A 675 -8.62 -28.02 21.76
CA LYS A 675 -9.77 -27.13 21.58
C LYS A 675 -10.77 -27.28 22.74
N ILE A 676 -10.96 -26.21 23.49
CA ILE A 676 -12.07 -26.02 24.44
C ILE A 676 -13.21 -25.28 23.74
N THR A 677 -14.44 -25.70 23.99
CA THR A 677 -15.65 -24.94 23.67
C THR A 677 -16.24 -24.41 24.97
N PHE A 678 -16.27 -23.08 25.10
CA PHE A 678 -17.01 -22.36 26.13
C PHE A 678 -18.43 -22.10 25.64
N THR A 679 -19.46 -22.50 26.39
CA THR A 679 -20.86 -22.14 26.13
C THR A 679 -21.33 -21.22 27.25
N ILE A 680 -21.76 -20.00 26.88
CA ILE A 680 -22.12 -18.90 27.78
C ILE A 680 -23.44 -18.31 27.27
N SER A 681 -24.48 -18.29 28.09
CA SER A 681 -25.84 -17.86 27.68
C SER A 681 -26.28 -18.48 26.35
N GLY A 682 -26.10 -19.80 26.22
CA GLY A 682 -26.40 -20.58 25.00
C GLY A 682 -25.40 -20.44 23.84
N LYS A 683 -24.64 -19.34 23.76
CA LYS A 683 -23.69 -19.09 22.66
C LYS A 683 -22.37 -19.82 22.91
N SER A 684 -21.83 -20.48 21.88
CA SER A 684 -20.67 -21.36 21.99
C SER A 684 -19.43 -20.84 21.25
N TYR A 685 -18.28 -20.84 21.92
CA TYR A 685 -17.03 -20.21 21.50
C TYR A 685 -15.86 -21.19 21.59
N GLY A 686 -15.20 -21.46 20.46
CA GLY A 686 -14.00 -22.30 20.41
C GLY A 686 -12.72 -21.53 20.76
N LYS A 687 -11.92 -22.05 21.68
CA LYS A 687 -10.59 -21.55 22.06
C LYS A 687 -9.58 -22.69 22.11
N THR A 688 -8.30 -22.39 21.95
CA THR A 688 -7.21 -23.38 22.01
C THR A 688 -6.38 -23.17 23.26
N THR A 689 -5.97 -24.24 23.93
CA THR A 689 -5.11 -24.16 25.12
C THR A 689 -3.67 -23.79 24.80
N ASN A 690 -3.07 -22.94 25.63
CA ASN A 690 -1.64 -22.56 25.56
C ASN A 690 -0.71 -23.68 26.06
N SER A 691 0.60 -23.43 26.13
CA SER A 691 1.62 -24.36 26.63
C SER A 691 1.29 -25.00 27.99
N ASN A 692 0.59 -24.26 28.85
CA ASN A 692 0.29 -24.62 30.23
C ASN A 692 -1.10 -25.28 30.36
N GLY A 693 -1.78 -25.55 29.25
CA GLY A 693 -3.12 -26.13 29.23
C GLY A 693 -4.26 -25.11 29.42
N VAL A 694 -3.97 -23.81 29.49
CA VAL A 694 -4.97 -22.76 29.74
C VAL A 694 -5.60 -22.28 28.44
N ALA A 695 -6.93 -22.26 28.38
CA ALA A 695 -7.72 -21.58 27.35
C ALA A 695 -8.52 -20.43 27.99
N SER A 696 -8.68 -19.31 27.27
CA SER A 696 -9.26 -18.08 27.83
C SER A 696 -10.22 -17.36 26.86
N ILE A 697 -11.19 -16.64 27.41
CA ILE A 697 -12.20 -15.86 26.69
C ILE A 697 -12.59 -14.59 27.48
N ASN A 698 -12.50 -13.42 26.86
CA ASN A 698 -12.94 -12.15 27.44
C ASN A 698 -14.46 -12.11 27.60
N ILE A 699 -14.94 -11.70 28.78
CA ILE A 699 -16.37 -11.66 29.10
C ILE A 699 -16.89 -10.21 29.04
N ASN A 700 -17.51 -9.86 27.92
CA ASN A 700 -18.05 -8.53 27.66
C ASN A 700 -19.57 -8.45 27.99
N LEU A 701 -20.04 -9.27 28.93
CA LEU A 701 -21.43 -9.28 29.39
C LEU A 701 -21.68 -8.13 30.38
N ASN A 702 -22.95 -7.82 30.64
CA ASN A 702 -23.33 -6.86 31.67
C ASN A 702 -23.14 -7.46 33.07
N GLU A 703 -23.40 -6.66 34.11
CA GLU A 703 -23.41 -7.14 35.49
C GLU A 703 -24.48 -8.22 35.69
N GLY A 704 -24.13 -9.28 36.44
CA GLY A 704 -25.01 -10.41 36.69
C GLY A 704 -24.27 -11.74 36.89
N LYS A 705 -25.05 -12.80 37.14
CA LYS A 705 -24.56 -14.18 37.27
C LYS A 705 -24.82 -14.95 35.97
N TYR A 706 -23.81 -15.63 35.44
CA TYR A 706 -23.88 -16.35 34.16
C TYR A 706 -23.35 -17.77 34.27
N SER A 707 -24.12 -18.74 33.79
CA SER A 707 -23.66 -20.13 33.64
C SER A 707 -22.69 -20.24 32.46
N VAL A 708 -21.55 -20.88 32.71
CA VAL A 708 -20.47 -21.13 31.75
C VAL A 708 -20.12 -22.60 31.75
N VAL A 709 -20.42 -23.27 30.64
CA VAL A 709 -20.04 -24.66 30.40
C VAL A 709 -18.76 -24.68 29.57
N SER A 710 -17.70 -25.29 30.08
CA SER A 710 -16.42 -25.48 29.37
C SER A 710 -16.26 -26.94 29.01
N SER A 711 -16.01 -27.26 27.74
CA SER A 711 -16.00 -28.64 27.24
C SER A 711 -14.82 -28.93 26.32
N PHE A 712 -14.22 -30.11 26.48
CA PHE A 712 -13.18 -30.67 25.63
C PHE A 712 -13.73 -31.94 24.95
N GLY A 713 -13.76 -31.95 23.61
CA GLY A 713 -14.29 -33.07 22.82
C GLY A 713 -13.43 -34.34 22.81
N GLY A 714 -12.34 -34.38 23.57
CA GLY A 714 -11.36 -35.48 23.54
C GLY A 714 -10.44 -35.42 22.32
N SER A 715 -9.52 -36.38 22.23
CA SER A 715 -8.59 -36.53 21.12
C SER A 715 -8.32 -38.01 20.81
N SER A 716 -7.28 -38.33 20.04
CA SER A 716 -6.79 -39.71 19.89
C SER A 716 -6.19 -40.27 21.18
N THR A 717 -5.58 -39.42 22.02
CA THR A 717 -4.85 -39.82 23.24
C THR A 717 -5.66 -39.60 24.52
N TYR A 718 -6.59 -38.65 24.52
CA TYR A 718 -7.28 -38.17 25.72
C TYR A 718 -8.81 -38.33 25.61
N LYS A 719 -9.46 -38.68 26.73
CA LYS A 719 -10.93 -38.69 26.87
C LYS A 719 -11.48 -37.27 26.84
N ALA A 720 -12.74 -37.14 26.45
CA ALA A 720 -13.50 -35.90 26.58
C ALA A 720 -13.74 -35.54 28.06
N SER A 721 -13.96 -34.26 28.34
CA SER A 721 -14.30 -33.76 29.68
C SER A 721 -15.16 -32.49 29.58
N LYS A 722 -15.97 -32.24 30.60
CA LYS A 722 -16.90 -31.10 30.71
C LYS A 722 -16.85 -30.56 32.13
N PHE A 723 -16.91 -29.25 32.27
CA PHE A 723 -16.98 -28.53 33.54
C PHE A 723 -18.04 -27.43 33.42
N SER A 724 -18.78 -27.17 34.49
CA SER A 724 -19.81 -26.13 34.53
C SER A 724 -19.55 -25.24 35.73
N ASN A 725 -19.68 -23.92 35.56
CA ASN A 725 -19.46 -22.94 36.61
C ASN A 725 -20.46 -21.78 36.47
N THR A 726 -20.69 -21.05 37.55
CA THR A 726 -21.44 -19.79 37.53
C THR A 726 -20.47 -18.65 37.81
N ILE A 727 -20.23 -17.80 36.82
CA ILE A 727 -19.38 -16.62 36.97
C ILE A 727 -20.24 -15.40 37.33
N THR A 728 -19.76 -14.58 38.28
CA THR A 728 -20.39 -13.31 38.67
C THR A 728 -19.62 -12.15 38.04
N ILE A 729 -20.25 -11.46 37.08
CA ILE A 729 -19.74 -10.24 36.47
C ILE A 729 -20.09 -9.07 37.37
N LYS A 730 -19.06 -8.45 37.96
CA LYS A 730 -19.19 -7.27 38.84
C LYS A 730 -19.49 -6.01 38.04
N SER A 731 -20.26 -5.09 38.63
CA SER A 731 -20.23 -3.69 38.22
C SER A 731 -18.79 -3.19 38.27
N ASN A 732 -18.36 -2.60 37.18
CA ASN A 732 -17.16 -1.79 37.13
C ASN A 732 -17.50 -0.42 36.56
N ASN A 733 -16.65 0.56 36.83
CA ASN A 733 -16.65 1.85 36.15
C ASN A 733 -15.80 1.75 34.87
N ARG A 734 -15.93 0.64 34.11
CA ARG A 734 -15.11 0.37 32.92
C ARG A 734 -15.97 0.30 31.67
N PHE A 735 -15.57 1.03 30.63
CA PHE A 735 -16.33 1.21 29.40
C PHE A 735 -15.48 0.84 28.17
N SER A 736 -16.07 0.16 27.19
CA SER A 736 -15.43 -0.10 25.91
C SER A 736 -15.46 1.13 25.01
N ILE A 737 -14.50 1.23 24.09
CA ILE A 737 -14.46 2.31 23.10
C ILE A 737 -15.78 2.38 22.29
N SER A 738 -16.39 1.25 21.94
CA SER A 738 -17.68 1.20 21.24
C SER A 738 -18.88 1.73 22.04
N GLU A 739 -18.87 1.59 23.37
CA GLU A 739 -19.90 2.17 24.25
C GLU A 739 -19.71 3.69 24.34
N ILE A 740 -18.46 4.16 24.45
CA ILE A 740 -18.09 5.58 24.47
C ILE A 740 -18.39 6.25 23.12
N GLU A 741 -17.98 5.65 22.00
CA GLU A 741 -18.31 6.07 20.62
C GLU A 741 -19.82 6.30 20.43
N SER A 742 -20.65 5.46 21.06
CA SER A 742 -22.09 5.52 20.87
C SER A 742 -22.76 6.64 21.68
N ALA A 743 -22.27 6.89 22.89
CA ALA A 743 -22.65 8.08 23.65
C ALA A 743 -22.08 9.38 23.04
N ALA A 744 -20.92 9.32 22.37
CA ALA A 744 -20.30 10.46 21.69
C ALA A 744 -21.14 10.93 20.50
N THR A 745 -21.72 10.00 19.71
CA THR A 745 -22.75 10.34 18.70
C THR A 745 -23.88 11.16 19.32
N SER A 746 -24.41 10.74 20.48
CA SER A 746 -25.51 11.42 21.15
C SER A 746 -25.14 12.83 21.65
N VAL A 747 -23.96 13.00 22.25
CA VAL A 747 -23.46 14.34 22.67
C VAL A 747 -23.28 15.26 21.46
N LYS A 748 -22.70 14.77 20.36
CA LYS A 748 -22.54 15.53 19.12
C LYS A 748 -23.89 16.01 18.57
N THR A 749 -24.89 15.11 18.49
CA THR A 749 -26.23 15.46 18.02
C THR A 749 -26.91 16.47 18.96
N TYR A 750 -26.83 16.25 20.28
CA TYR A 750 -27.41 17.15 21.28
C TYR A 750 -26.86 18.58 21.17
N VAL A 751 -25.53 18.75 21.04
CA VAL A 751 -24.90 20.08 20.87
C VAL A 751 -25.39 20.78 19.59
N ASN A 752 -25.48 20.06 18.47
CA ASN A 752 -25.94 20.67 17.21
C ASN A 752 -27.39 21.19 17.29
N SER A 753 -28.27 20.45 17.98
CA SER A 753 -29.69 20.81 18.16
C SER A 753 -29.92 21.88 19.23
N ASN A 754 -29.22 21.81 20.38
CA ASN A 754 -29.52 22.62 21.57
C ASN A 754 -28.51 23.75 21.83
N LYS A 755 -27.45 23.87 21.02
CA LYS A 755 -26.34 24.83 21.16
C LYS A 755 -25.60 24.80 22.50
N VAL A 756 -25.79 23.74 23.31
CA VAL A 756 -25.18 23.55 24.63
C VAL A 756 -24.77 22.09 24.83
N LEU A 757 -23.85 21.83 25.76
CA LEU A 757 -23.57 20.46 26.21
C LEU A 757 -24.79 19.91 27.00
N PRO A 758 -25.10 18.60 26.88
CA PRO A 758 -26.04 17.97 27.80
C PRO A 758 -25.42 17.89 29.19
N SER A 759 -26.22 17.97 30.27
CA SER A 759 -25.72 17.85 31.65
C SER A 759 -25.24 16.42 31.99
N THR A 760 -25.88 15.41 31.39
CA THR A 760 -25.61 13.99 31.60
C THR A 760 -25.78 13.20 30.29
N VAL A 761 -25.17 12.02 30.21
CA VAL A 761 -25.29 11.10 29.08
C VAL A 761 -25.30 9.65 29.55
N THR A 762 -26.07 8.79 28.87
CA THR A 762 -26.14 7.36 29.17
C THR A 762 -25.06 6.59 28.40
N VAL A 763 -24.17 5.90 29.12
CA VAL A 763 -23.11 5.06 28.57
C VAL A 763 -23.24 3.65 29.15
N ALA A 764 -23.43 2.63 28.31
CA ALA A 764 -23.61 1.24 28.76
C ALA A 764 -24.65 1.08 29.89
N ASN A 765 -25.79 1.77 29.76
CA ASN A 765 -26.90 1.87 30.73
C ASN A 765 -26.58 2.61 32.05
N LYS A 766 -25.38 3.18 32.24
CA LYS A 766 -25.07 4.08 33.36
C LYS A 766 -25.22 5.55 32.93
N LYS A 767 -25.95 6.35 33.71
CA LYS A 767 -26.08 7.81 33.51
C LYS A 767 -24.87 8.51 34.13
N LEU A 768 -24.02 9.10 33.30
CA LEU A 768 -22.80 9.81 33.71
C LEU A 768 -22.98 11.32 33.58
N SER A 769 -22.23 12.12 34.35
CA SER A 769 -22.12 13.56 34.09
C SER A 769 -21.31 13.82 32.82
N ILE A 770 -21.53 14.98 32.18
CA ILE A 770 -20.77 15.32 30.98
C ILE A 770 -19.27 15.50 31.26
N SER A 771 -18.88 15.85 32.49
CA SER A 771 -17.48 15.88 32.93
C SER A 771 -16.87 14.47 33.04
N GLN A 772 -17.59 13.51 33.64
CA GLN A 772 -17.20 12.09 33.61
C GLN A 772 -17.06 11.56 32.18
N PHE A 773 -17.94 12.01 31.27
CA PHE A 773 -17.92 11.58 29.88
C PHE A 773 -16.84 12.27 29.03
N SER A 774 -16.48 13.53 29.32
CA SER A 774 -15.31 14.22 28.75
C SER A 774 -14.06 13.35 28.89
N TYR A 775 -13.76 12.91 30.11
CA TYR A 775 -12.64 12.02 30.40
C TYR A 775 -12.68 10.73 29.58
N LEU A 776 -13.84 10.06 29.53
CA LEU A 776 -14.00 8.84 28.75
C LEU A 776 -13.76 9.08 27.25
N MET A 777 -14.21 10.21 26.70
CA MET A 777 -13.96 10.57 25.32
C MET A 777 -12.48 10.91 25.06
N ALA A 778 -11.86 11.72 25.92
CA ALA A 778 -10.45 12.10 25.80
C ALA A 778 -9.53 10.86 25.88
N LYS A 779 -9.76 9.98 26.87
CA LYS A 779 -9.02 8.73 27.03
C LYS A 779 -9.29 7.75 25.88
N ALA A 780 -10.50 7.72 25.32
CA ALA A 780 -10.81 6.91 24.13
C ALA A 780 -10.04 7.39 22.90
N VAL A 781 -10.05 8.68 22.59
CA VAL A 781 -9.30 9.25 21.45
C VAL A 781 -7.79 9.00 21.60
N TYR A 782 -7.25 9.18 22.81
CA TYR A 782 -5.85 8.86 23.12
C TYR A 782 -5.53 7.36 22.92
N ASN A 783 -6.35 6.47 23.48
CA ASN A 783 -6.17 5.02 23.37
C ASN A 783 -6.29 4.53 21.92
N ILE A 784 -7.26 5.02 21.14
CA ILE A 784 -7.40 4.71 19.71
C ILE A 784 -6.12 5.08 18.96
N ASN A 785 -5.54 6.26 19.22
CA ASN A 785 -4.30 6.68 18.57
C ASN A 785 -3.10 5.79 18.93
N ALA A 786 -3.06 5.25 20.15
CA ALA A 786 -2.06 4.29 20.60
C ALA A 786 -2.32 2.84 20.13
N GLY A 787 -3.39 2.59 19.35
CA GLY A 787 -3.81 1.23 18.98
C GLY A 787 -4.35 0.39 20.14
N ASN A 788 -4.63 1.03 21.29
CA ASN A 788 -5.06 0.39 22.52
C ASN A 788 -6.58 0.21 22.53
N ALA A 789 -7.05 -1.04 22.46
CA ALA A 789 -8.47 -1.38 22.47
C ALA A 789 -9.03 -1.70 23.87
N ASN A 790 -8.26 -1.49 24.94
CA ASN A 790 -8.66 -1.87 26.30
C ASN A 790 -9.81 -1.02 26.86
N TYR A 791 -10.59 -1.65 27.73
CA TYR A 791 -11.64 -0.98 28.52
C TYR A 791 -11.06 0.15 29.38
N ILE A 792 -11.67 1.33 29.30
CA ILE A 792 -11.26 2.54 30.03
C ILE A 792 -11.98 2.60 31.38
N THR A 793 -11.22 2.74 32.46
CA THR A 793 -11.76 2.96 33.81
C THR A 793 -12.04 4.44 34.06
N LEU A 794 -13.28 4.79 34.33
CA LEU A 794 -13.68 6.09 34.88
C LEU A 794 -13.27 6.17 36.38
N PRO A 795 -12.60 7.26 36.83
CA PRO A 795 -12.34 7.50 38.25
C PRO A 795 -13.59 7.42 39.13
N THR A 796 -13.41 7.02 40.39
CA THR A 796 -14.50 6.83 41.36
C THR A 796 -15.16 8.15 41.80
N SER A 797 -14.43 9.24 41.78
CA SER A 797 -14.93 10.61 41.93
C SER A 797 -14.43 11.47 40.76
N MET A 798 -15.31 12.34 40.24
CA MET A 798 -14.94 13.38 39.29
C MET A 798 -15.89 14.56 39.41
N SER A 799 -15.36 15.76 39.66
CA SER A 799 -16.15 16.99 39.81
C SER A 799 -16.68 17.47 38.45
N ASN A 800 -17.84 18.14 38.49
CA ASN A 800 -18.37 18.83 37.32
C ASN A 800 -17.53 20.08 37.00
N CYS A 801 -17.44 20.44 35.71
CA CYS A 801 -16.58 21.52 35.22
C CYS A 801 -17.35 22.54 34.38
N ASN A 802 -17.08 23.83 34.61
CA ASN A 802 -17.56 24.94 33.80
C ASN A 802 -16.58 25.24 32.65
N SER A 803 -17.04 25.86 31.57
CA SER A 803 -16.18 26.23 30.44
C SER A 803 -15.68 27.67 30.56
N LEU A 804 -14.36 27.88 30.44
CA LEU A 804 -13.72 29.20 30.51
C LEU A 804 -12.62 29.35 29.42
N GLY A 805 -13.01 29.18 28.15
CA GLY A 805 -12.09 29.27 27.00
C GLY A 805 -12.31 30.47 26.10
N ASP A 806 -11.39 30.64 25.15
CA ASP A 806 -11.42 31.65 24.10
C ASP A 806 -12.43 31.27 22.99
N ASN A 807 -12.93 32.27 22.24
CA ASN A 807 -13.83 32.07 21.10
C ASN A 807 -13.07 31.53 19.87
N ILE A 808 -12.77 30.24 19.87
CA ILE A 808 -11.97 29.58 18.84
C ILE A 808 -12.88 28.93 17.78
N ASP A 809 -12.83 29.47 16.56
CA ASP A 809 -13.44 28.92 15.35
C ASP A 809 -12.33 28.56 14.35
N THR A 810 -11.82 27.32 14.41
CA THR A 810 -10.60 26.91 13.66
C THR A 810 -10.50 25.42 13.33
N THR A 811 -9.49 25.03 12.54
CA THR A 811 -9.17 23.63 12.21
C THR A 811 -7.98 23.13 13.04
N VAL A 812 -8.18 22.04 13.80
CA VAL A 812 -7.14 21.43 14.64
C VAL A 812 -6.77 20.05 14.06
N TYR A 813 -5.53 19.88 13.62
CA TYR A 813 -5.02 18.64 13.02
C TYR A 813 -4.77 17.53 14.05
N LYS A 814 -4.67 16.29 13.56
CA LYS A 814 -4.55 15.08 14.38
C LYS A 814 -3.48 15.17 15.48
N ALA A 815 -2.26 15.60 15.17
CA ALA A 815 -1.20 15.71 16.17
C ALA A 815 -1.59 16.63 17.35
N GLN A 816 -2.27 17.75 17.03
CA GLN A 816 -2.63 18.79 17.98
C GLN A 816 -3.79 18.36 18.89
N TYR A 817 -4.83 17.71 18.35
CA TYR A 817 -5.92 17.21 19.20
C TYR A 817 -5.51 15.94 19.99
N ILE A 818 -4.52 15.16 19.52
CA ILE A 818 -3.96 14.06 20.31
C ILE A 818 -3.14 14.57 21.49
N ASP A 819 -2.29 15.58 21.29
CA ASP A 819 -1.62 16.28 22.40
C ASP A 819 -2.64 16.89 23.39
N LEU A 820 -3.71 17.53 22.87
CA LEU A 820 -4.81 18.03 23.70
C LEU A 820 -5.44 16.93 24.55
N THR A 821 -5.82 15.79 23.97
CA THR A 821 -6.41 14.67 24.74
C THR A 821 -5.45 14.10 25.76
N LYS A 822 -4.15 13.98 25.44
CA LYS A 822 -3.12 13.54 26.40
C LYS A 822 -3.07 14.47 27.62
N ARG A 823 -3.05 15.79 27.40
CA ARG A 823 -2.97 16.80 28.47
C ARG A 823 -4.26 16.91 29.28
N VAL A 824 -5.43 16.84 28.64
CA VAL A 824 -6.74 16.80 29.32
C VAL A 824 -6.82 15.56 30.22
N VAL A 825 -6.48 14.38 29.70
CA VAL A 825 -6.42 13.12 30.46
C VAL A 825 -5.47 13.23 31.66
N SER A 826 -4.25 13.70 31.47
CA SER A 826 -3.30 13.84 32.59
C SER A 826 -3.79 14.83 33.65
N PHE A 827 -4.42 15.93 33.25
CA PHE A 827 -5.03 16.88 34.18
C PHE A 827 -6.19 16.25 34.97
N GLU A 828 -7.10 15.55 34.29
CA GLU A 828 -8.25 14.86 34.89
C GLU A 828 -7.81 13.74 35.85
N GLU A 829 -6.76 13.00 35.51
CA GLU A 829 -6.21 11.92 36.34
C GLU A 829 -5.52 12.45 37.61
N SER A 830 -4.86 13.62 37.56
CA SER A 830 -4.31 14.29 38.74
C SER A 830 -5.38 14.97 39.59
N ASN A 831 -6.20 15.84 38.98
CA ASN A 831 -7.05 16.80 39.71
C ASN A 831 -8.47 16.29 40.02
N LYS A 832 -8.87 15.13 39.48
CA LYS A 832 -10.24 14.57 39.57
C LYS A 832 -11.33 15.53 39.06
N ALA A 833 -10.97 16.42 38.13
CA ALA A 833 -11.87 17.36 37.47
C ALA A 833 -11.34 17.66 36.06
N PRO A 834 -12.21 17.85 35.05
CA PRO A 834 -11.79 18.39 33.76
C PRO A 834 -11.16 19.78 33.89
N PRO A 835 -10.18 20.14 33.06
CA PRO A 835 -9.67 21.50 33.01
C PRO A 835 -10.71 22.44 32.35
N VAL A 836 -11.02 23.57 33.01
CA VAL A 836 -12.01 24.57 32.54
C VAL A 836 -11.71 25.10 31.13
N TYR A 837 -10.43 25.11 30.76
CA TYR A 837 -9.94 25.19 29.39
C TYR A 837 -8.65 24.38 29.25
N ALA A 838 -8.34 23.93 28.04
CA ALA A 838 -7.07 23.32 27.69
C ALA A 838 -6.50 23.98 26.42
N LYS A 839 -5.27 24.48 26.52
CA LYS A 839 -4.59 25.18 25.43
C LYS A 839 -4.31 24.25 24.24
N VAL A 840 -4.48 24.73 23.01
CA VAL A 840 -4.06 24.04 21.76
C VAL A 840 -2.83 24.74 21.20
N TYR A 841 -1.90 23.97 20.64
CA TYR A 841 -0.65 24.45 20.07
C TYR A 841 -0.58 24.18 18.56
N SER A 842 0.13 25.04 17.81
CA SER A 842 0.50 24.81 16.42
C SER A 842 1.61 23.74 16.28
N SER A 843 1.95 23.36 15.05
CA SER A 843 3.15 22.57 14.76
C SER A 843 4.46 23.28 15.08
N SER A 844 4.44 24.61 15.28
CA SER A 844 5.56 25.43 15.74
C SER A 844 5.56 25.67 17.26
N GLY A 845 4.71 24.98 18.02
CA GLY A 845 4.59 25.15 19.49
C GLY A 845 3.86 26.43 19.93
N SER A 846 3.47 27.30 18.99
CA SER A 846 2.76 28.55 19.25
C SER A 846 1.34 28.28 19.75
N SER A 847 0.85 29.06 20.72
CA SER A 847 -0.52 28.91 21.24
C SER A 847 -1.58 29.31 20.20
N ILE A 848 -2.45 28.38 19.81
CA ILE A 848 -3.64 28.66 18.99
C ILE A 848 -4.78 29.24 19.86
N GLY A 849 -4.80 28.92 21.15
CA GLY A 849 -5.74 29.48 22.12
C GLY A 849 -6.15 28.48 23.20
N ASN A 850 -6.88 28.97 24.19
CA ASN A 850 -7.41 28.23 25.33
C ASN A 850 -8.78 27.63 24.97
N VAL A 851 -8.84 26.36 24.56
CA VAL A 851 -10.12 25.73 24.22
C VAL A 851 -10.89 25.39 25.49
N GLY A 852 -12.09 25.95 25.66
CA GLY A 852 -12.93 25.71 26.84
C GLY A 852 -13.48 24.27 26.92
N PHE A 853 -13.86 23.85 28.13
CA PHE A 853 -14.49 22.54 28.41
C PHE A 853 -15.59 22.16 27.40
N ASN A 854 -16.51 23.07 27.08
CA ASN A 854 -17.59 22.81 26.12
C ASN A 854 -17.07 22.48 24.72
N LEU A 855 -16.07 23.22 24.26
CA LEU A 855 -15.56 23.16 22.90
C LEU A 855 -14.67 21.94 22.66
N TYR A 856 -13.77 21.58 23.59
CA TYR A 856 -13.00 20.34 23.43
C TYR A 856 -13.86 19.10 23.65
N THR A 857 -14.84 19.12 24.56
CA THR A 857 -15.79 18.01 24.76
C THR A 857 -16.61 17.75 23.49
N TYR A 858 -17.08 18.82 22.81
CA TYR A 858 -17.73 18.69 21.51
C TYR A 858 -16.77 18.24 20.39
N ALA A 859 -15.52 18.72 20.37
CA ALA A 859 -14.54 18.26 19.40
C ALA A 859 -14.21 16.76 19.57
N PHE A 860 -14.06 16.27 20.81
CA PHE A 860 -13.84 14.84 21.08
C PHE A 860 -15.05 13.99 20.68
N SER A 861 -16.28 14.50 20.86
CA SER A 861 -17.48 13.79 20.42
C SER A 861 -17.56 13.67 18.90
N LYS A 862 -17.19 14.73 18.15
CA LYS A 862 -17.02 14.68 16.69
C LYS A 862 -15.92 13.70 16.24
N VAL A 863 -14.76 13.69 16.90
CA VAL A 863 -13.65 12.77 16.58
C VAL A 863 -14.06 11.30 16.77
N LEU A 864 -14.79 10.98 17.84
CA LEU A 864 -15.24 9.62 18.12
C LEU A 864 -16.41 9.17 17.22
N ASP A 865 -17.33 10.06 16.87
CA ASP A 865 -18.40 9.77 15.91
C ASP A 865 -17.84 9.51 14.49
N PHE A 866 -16.81 10.25 14.09
CA PHE A 866 -16.03 9.95 12.89
C PHE A 866 -15.35 8.58 13.00
N HIS A 867 -14.65 8.31 14.11
CA HIS A 867 -13.98 7.01 14.31
C HIS A 867 -14.95 5.83 14.27
N LYS A 868 -16.12 5.97 14.92
CA LYS A 868 -17.20 4.98 14.94
C LYS A 868 -17.61 4.52 13.55
N THR A 869 -17.68 5.44 12.58
CA THR A 869 -18.09 5.13 11.19
C THR A 869 -16.93 4.81 10.26
N LYS A 870 -15.77 5.47 10.40
CA LYS A 870 -14.63 5.35 9.47
C LYS A 870 -13.55 4.37 9.90
N LYS A 871 -13.51 3.99 11.18
CA LYS A 871 -12.50 3.11 11.83
C LYS A 871 -11.05 3.61 11.72
N TYR A 872 -10.88 4.92 11.56
CA TYR A 872 -9.62 5.65 11.77
C TYR A 872 -9.94 7.05 12.29
N LEU A 873 -8.98 7.68 12.99
CA LEU A 873 -9.13 9.04 13.51
C LEU A 873 -8.98 10.08 12.39
N PRO A 874 -9.80 11.15 12.35
CA PRO A 874 -9.81 12.10 11.24
C PRO A 874 -8.50 12.91 11.14
N LYS A 875 -8.11 13.33 9.94
CA LYS A 875 -6.89 14.13 9.72
C LYS A 875 -6.89 15.44 10.52
N TYR A 876 -8.07 16.00 10.74
CA TYR A 876 -8.35 17.18 11.55
C TYR A 876 -9.74 17.10 12.17
N CYS A 877 -10.00 17.91 13.19
CA CYS A 877 -11.34 18.22 13.67
C CYS A 877 -11.50 19.74 13.66
N THR A 878 -12.65 20.23 13.23
CA THR A 878 -13.01 21.64 13.40
C THR A 878 -13.39 21.88 14.86
N PHE A 879 -12.90 22.98 15.43
CA PHE A 879 -13.29 23.49 16.73
C PHE A 879 -14.16 24.71 16.43
N GLU A 880 -15.46 24.61 16.67
CA GLU A 880 -16.48 25.61 16.34
C GLU A 880 -17.08 26.14 17.65
N SER A 881 -16.46 27.15 18.25
CA SER A 881 -17.10 27.94 19.31
C SER A 881 -18.44 28.54 18.85
N SER A 882 -18.61 28.79 17.55
CA SER A 882 -19.85 29.23 16.91
C SER A 882 -21.03 28.28 17.07
N VAL A 883 -20.84 26.98 17.33
CA VAL A 883 -21.98 26.08 17.64
C VAL A 883 -22.66 26.41 18.98
N PHE A 884 -22.03 27.27 19.79
CA PHE A 884 -22.55 27.83 21.04
C PHE A 884 -22.94 29.32 20.90
N LYS A 885 -23.16 29.82 19.66
CA LYS A 885 -23.52 31.21 19.34
C LYS A 885 -24.66 31.24 18.31
N ASP A 886 -25.88 31.62 18.72
CA ASP A 886 -26.96 31.99 17.80
C ASP A 886 -27.18 33.51 17.80
N SER A 887 -27.78 34.05 16.73
CA SER A 887 -28.10 35.48 16.56
C SER A 887 -29.61 35.74 16.64
N ALA A 888 -30.00 36.97 16.98
CA ALA A 888 -31.38 37.41 17.20
C ALA A 888 -32.22 37.43 15.89
N ALA A 889 -33.55 37.60 15.85
CA ALA A 889 -34.61 37.85 16.86
C ALA A 889 -35.97 37.41 16.22
N PRO A 890 -37.19 37.73 16.76
CA PRO A 890 -37.63 38.13 18.11
C PRO A 890 -38.72 37.12 18.61
N ILE A 891 -39.68 37.32 19.53
CA ILE A 891 -40.06 38.30 20.58
C ILE A 891 -40.27 37.46 21.86
N GLY A 892 -40.00 37.90 23.10
CA GLY A 892 -39.39 39.13 23.59
C GLY A 892 -39.08 39.02 25.10
N ASN A 893 -38.33 39.98 25.64
CA ASN A 893 -38.00 40.15 27.06
C ASN A 893 -37.55 38.90 27.86
N LEU A 894 -36.29 38.48 27.66
CA LEU A 894 -35.25 38.71 28.69
C LEU A 894 -33.84 38.41 28.13
N SER A 895 -32.96 39.42 28.09
CA SER A 895 -31.60 39.30 27.56
C SER A 895 -30.59 38.89 28.66
N ASN A 896 -30.47 37.60 28.94
CA ASN A 896 -29.65 37.09 30.06
C ASN A 896 -28.18 36.83 29.68
N LYS A 897 -27.50 37.88 29.24
CA LYS A 897 -26.06 38.06 29.50
C LYS A 897 -25.95 39.36 30.31
N ILE A 898 -25.44 39.24 31.54
CA ILE A 898 -25.32 40.38 32.47
C ILE A 898 -24.64 41.55 31.75
N ASN A 899 -25.33 42.69 31.68
CA ASN A 899 -24.89 43.87 30.92
C ASN A 899 -23.91 44.72 31.76
N TYR A 900 -22.77 44.11 32.07
CA TYR A 900 -21.77 44.69 32.97
C TYR A 900 -20.90 45.75 32.27
N ASN A 901 -20.42 46.71 33.04
CA ASN A 901 -19.51 47.74 32.57
C ASN A 901 -18.07 47.25 32.64
N SER A 902 -17.41 47.13 31.49
CA SER A 902 -16.03 46.64 31.37
C SER A 902 -15.01 47.55 32.08
N SER A 903 -15.25 48.86 32.17
CA SER A 903 -14.42 49.79 32.94
C SER A 903 -14.50 49.61 34.47
N GLN A 904 -15.43 48.77 34.92
CA GLN A 904 -15.62 48.39 36.32
C GLN A 904 -15.08 46.98 36.61
N PHE A 905 -14.29 46.40 35.69
CA PHE A 905 -13.59 45.14 35.90
C PHE A 905 -12.34 45.32 36.78
N LYS A 906 -12.55 45.51 38.08
CA LYS A 906 -11.55 45.81 39.10
C LYS A 906 -11.93 45.26 40.48
N ASN A 907 -10.93 45.13 41.35
CA ASN A 907 -11.02 44.52 42.68
C ASN A 907 -12.25 45.01 43.47
N GLY A 908 -13.14 44.09 43.86
CA GLY A 908 -14.37 44.37 44.63
C GLY A 908 -15.59 44.82 43.82
N LEU A 909 -15.45 45.14 42.53
CA LEU A 909 -16.58 45.40 41.64
C LEU A 909 -16.83 44.16 40.76
N ASN A 910 -16.53 44.23 39.46
CA ASN A 910 -16.54 43.06 38.58
C ASN A 910 -15.13 42.45 38.58
N GLU A 911 -14.99 41.16 38.92
CA GLU A 911 -13.67 40.52 39.02
C GLU A 911 -13.72 39.01 38.77
N LYS A 912 -12.63 38.44 38.25
CA LYS A 912 -12.51 36.98 38.10
C LYS A 912 -12.45 36.34 39.49
N ASN A 913 -13.16 35.24 39.69
CA ASN A 913 -13.00 34.47 40.91
C ASN A 913 -11.61 33.80 40.94
N THR A 914 -10.89 33.99 42.04
CA THR A 914 -9.59 33.35 42.33
C THR A 914 -9.66 32.38 43.50
N GLU A 915 -10.80 32.29 44.20
CA GLU A 915 -10.96 31.42 45.37
C GLU A 915 -11.42 30.02 44.99
N SER A 916 -10.75 29.01 45.53
CA SER A 916 -11.03 27.58 45.31
C SER A 916 -12.12 27.04 46.24
N ASP A 917 -12.13 27.47 47.51
CA ASP A 917 -13.24 27.21 48.43
C ASP A 917 -14.23 28.39 48.44
N LEU A 918 -15.44 28.08 48.00
CA LEU A 918 -16.57 28.99 47.91
C LEU A 918 -17.70 28.63 48.88
N SER A 919 -17.58 27.54 49.65
CA SER A 919 -18.65 26.98 50.50
C SER A 919 -19.29 28.02 51.43
N LYS A 920 -18.44 28.81 52.10
CA LYS A 920 -18.77 29.98 52.94
C LYS A 920 -19.71 31.01 52.27
N TYR A 921 -19.74 31.07 50.95
CA TYR A 921 -20.56 32.01 50.16
C TYR A 921 -21.92 31.46 49.74
N LEU A 922 -22.29 30.23 50.15
CA LEU A 922 -23.66 29.69 50.09
C LEU A 922 -24.38 29.68 51.46
N VAL A 923 -23.65 29.78 52.57
CA VAL A 923 -24.24 29.69 53.92
C VAL A 923 -24.93 31.00 54.29
N GLY A 924 -26.22 30.95 54.65
CA GLY A 924 -26.95 32.12 55.16
C GLY A 924 -26.62 32.38 56.62
N THR A 925 -25.86 33.44 56.92
CA THR A 925 -25.41 33.78 58.28
C THR A 925 -25.48 35.29 58.55
N GLY A 926 -25.61 35.65 59.83
CA GLY A 926 -25.71 37.04 60.29
C GLY A 926 -26.83 37.79 59.57
N GLN A 927 -26.51 38.99 59.07
CA GLN A 927 -27.43 39.83 58.30
C GLN A 927 -28.01 39.11 57.05
N SER A 928 -27.32 38.09 56.51
CA SER A 928 -27.75 37.26 55.37
C SER A 928 -28.42 35.93 55.76
N ALA A 929 -29.08 35.84 56.91
CA ALA A 929 -29.81 34.65 57.33
C ALA A 929 -30.93 34.27 56.32
N ILE A 930 -30.99 32.98 55.94
CA ILE A 930 -31.95 32.45 54.96
C ILE A 930 -33.18 31.90 55.68
N THR A 931 -34.11 32.80 56.03
CA THR A 931 -35.42 32.49 56.60
C THR A 931 -36.36 31.85 55.56
N SER A 932 -37.53 31.36 55.98
CA SER A 932 -38.53 30.78 55.06
C SER A 932 -38.98 31.79 54.00
N SER A 933 -39.34 33.02 54.39
CA SER A 933 -39.74 34.08 53.47
C SER A 933 -38.68 34.40 52.40
N ILE A 934 -37.39 34.35 52.76
CA ILE A 934 -36.27 34.48 51.82
C ILE A 934 -36.23 33.29 50.84
N LYS A 935 -36.44 32.05 51.30
CA LYS A 935 -36.51 30.87 50.42
C LYS A 935 -37.71 30.91 49.48
N ASP A 936 -38.87 31.32 49.99
CA ASP A 936 -40.13 31.36 49.24
C ASP A 936 -40.06 32.43 48.14
N LEU A 937 -39.55 33.62 48.48
CA LEU A 937 -39.30 34.68 47.49
C LEU A 937 -38.21 34.27 46.49
N ALA A 938 -37.08 33.72 46.93
CA ALA A 938 -36.02 33.25 46.02
C ALA A 938 -36.55 32.17 45.06
N THR A 939 -37.43 31.29 45.53
CA THR A 939 -38.11 30.28 44.70
C THR A 939 -39.11 30.91 43.73
N LYS A 940 -39.88 31.92 44.16
CA LYS A 940 -40.80 32.70 43.31
C LYS A 940 -40.04 33.42 42.18
N LEU A 941 -38.98 34.17 42.51
CA LEU A 941 -38.18 34.96 41.56
C LEU A 941 -37.38 34.10 40.58
N THR A 942 -37.00 32.88 40.98
CA THR A 942 -36.21 31.97 40.11
C THR A 942 -37.03 30.85 39.46
N LYS A 943 -38.37 30.88 39.60
CA LYS A 943 -39.29 29.88 39.02
C LYS A 943 -39.17 29.87 37.49
N GLY A 944 -38.83 28.71 36.93
CA GLY A 944 -38.62 28.52 35.48
C GLY A 944 -37.27 29.02 34.94
N LEU A 945 -36.50 29.79 35.71
CA LEU A 945 -35.17 30.26 35.31
C LEU A 945 -34.13 29.15 35.51
N THR A 946 -33.36 28.84 34.47
CA THR A 946 -32.43 27.70 34.46
C THR A 946 -30.96 28.12 34.61
N SER A 947 -30.56 29.28 34.10
CA SER A 947 -29.19 29.79 34.16
C SER A 947 -28.92 30.67 35.39
N THR A 948 -27.68 30.68 35.87
CA THR A 948 -27.26 31.43 37.05
C THR A 948 -27.34 32.95 36.83
N ASP A 949 -27.02 33.42 35.63
CA ASP A 949 -27.20 34.80 35.16
C ASP A 949 -28.67 35.24 35.24
N ALA A 950 -29.61 34.50 34.64
CA ALA A 950 -31.03 34.82 34.69
C ALA A 950 -31.56 34.92 36.13
N LYS A 951 -31.18 33.96 36.99
CA LYS A 951 -31.56 33.96 38.41
C LYS A 951 -30.97 35.14 39.17
N ALA A 952 -29.67 35.42 38.99
CA ALA A 952 -29.01 36.56 39.61
C ALA A 952 -29.61 37.90 39.15
N GLN A 953 -29.97 38.01 37.86
CA GLN A 953 -30.59 39.21 37.30
C GLN A 953 -32.01 39.42 37.84
N ALA A 954 -32.83 38.36 37.94
CA ALA A 954 -34.17 38.46 38.52
C ALA A 954 -34.16 38.84 40.01
N ILE A 955 -33.23 38.25 40.79
CA ILE A 955 -33.03 38.59 42.20
C ILE A 955 -32.52 40.03 42.36
N TYR A 956 -31.53 40.43 41.55
CA TYR A 956 -30.98 41.79 41.59
C TYR A 956 -32.04 42.84 41.24
N ASN A 957 -32.80 42.62 40.15
CA ASN A 957 -33.87 43.53 39.74
C ASN A 957 -34.90 43.67 40.86
N TYR A 958 -35.40 42.57 41.43
CA TYR A 958 -36.37 42.63 42.54
C TYR A 958 -35.87 43.51 43.71
N VAL A 959 -34.64 43.31 44.18
CA VAL A 959 -34.13 44.10 45.33
C VAL A 959 -33.83 45.55 44.95
N ARG A 960 -33.57 45.86 43.68
CA ARG A 960 -33.34 47.23 43.19
C ARG A 960 -34.66 47.98 42.92
N ASP A 961 -35.69 47.27 42.49
CA ASP A 961 -36.94 47.83 41.96
C ASP A 961 -38.07 47.85 43.00
N GLU A 962 -38.00 47.00 44.03
CA GLU A 962 -39.09 46.77 45.00
C GLU A 962 -38.69 47.05 46.47
N ILE A 963 -37.47 47.56 46.71
CA ILE A 963 -36.96 47.85 48.06
C ILE A 963 -36.39 49.29 48.11
N ASP A 964 -37.07 50.17 48.81
CA ASP A 964 -36.68 51.57 48.94
C ASP A 964 -35.38 51.77 49.73
N TYR A 965 -34.66 52.87 49.43
CA TYR A 965 -33.49 53.26 50.20
C TYR A 965 -33.88 54.07 51.44
N SER A 966 -33.40 53.65 52.61
CA SER A 966 -33.66 54.32 53.90
C SER A 966 -32.36 54.52 54.65
N TYR A 967 -32.04 55.75 55.07
CA TYR A 967 -30.76 56.07 55.69
C TYR A 967 -30.74 55.84 57.21
N TYR A 968 -29.77 55.06 57.67
CA TYR A 968 -29.36 54.87 59.06
C TYR A 968 -27.98 54.19 59.08
N ALA A 969 -27.29 54.20 60.22
CA ALA A 969 -25.98 53.56 60.37
C ALA A 969 -26.11 52.03 60.58
N ASN A 970 -25.11 51.28 60.07
CA ASN A 970 -24.96 49.82 60.20
C ASN A 970 -26.16 49.00 59.68
N SER A 971 -26.15 47.68 59.84
CA SER A 971 -27.34 46.88 59.54
C SER A 971 -28.39 47.06 60.65
N LYS A 972 -29.67 47.22 60.30
CA LYS A 972 -30.77 47.32 61.28
C LYS A 972 -31.81 46.20 61.14
N TYR A 973 -31.94 45.58 59.96
CA TYR A 973 -33.05 44.67 59.68
C TYR A 973 -32.61 43.29 59.15
N GLY A 974 -31.39 43.17 58.64
CA GLY A 974 -30.92 42.03 57.86
C GLY A 974 -31.77 41.80 56.61
N ALA A 975 -31.49 40.72 55.89
CA ALA A 975 -32.24 40.32 54.70
C ALA A 975 -33.75 40.17 54.97
N SER A 976 -34.11 39.42 56.02
CA SER A 976 -35.51 39.09 56.28
C SER A 976 -36.33 40.27 56.80
N GLY A 977 -35.72 41.19 57.57
CA GLY A 977 -36.40 42.41 58.01
C GLY A 977 -36.49 43.45 56.90
N THR A 978 -35.45 43.59 56.06
CA THR A 978 -35.47 44.46 54.87
C THR A 978 -36.59 44.05 53.91
N LEU A 979 -36.72 42.74 53.64
CA LEU A 979 -37.83 42.19 52.88
C LEU A 979 -39.19 42.48 53.52
N SER A 980 -39.32 42.32 54.84
CA SER A 980 -40.58 42.58 55.56
C SER A 980 -40.95 44.07 55.65
N LYS A 981 -39.98 44.98 55.49
CA LYS A 981 -40.17 46.44 55.60
C LYS A 981 -40.29 47.12 54.23
N GLY A 982 -39.93 46.45 53.14
CA GLY A 982 -39.84 47.04 51.81
C GLY A 982 -38.78 48.16 51.68
N SER A 983 -37.88 48.31 52.67
CA SER A 983 -36.87 49.38 52.65
C SER A 983 -35.66 49.08 53.54
N GLY A 984 -34.48 49.56 53.12
CA GLY A 984 -33.23 49.40 53.87
C GLY A 984 -32.09 50.30 53.39
N ASN A 985 -30.99 50.34 54.13
CA ASN A 985 -29.75 51.02 53.72
C ASN A 985 -28.87 50.10 52.84
N CYS A 986 -27.64 50.53 52.52
CA CYS A 986 -26.72 49.78 51.69
C CYS A 986 -26.33 48.40 52.25
N VAL A 987 -26.14 48.27 53.57
CA VAL A 987 -25.82 46.99 54.23
C VAL A 987 -27.01 46.04 54.18
N ASP A 988 -28.20 46.56 54.46
CA ASP A 988 -29.45 45.82 54.53
C ASP A 988 -29.93 45.33 53.14
N GLN A 989 -29.90 46.20 52.13
CA GLN A 989 -30.20 45.79 50.74
C GLN A 989 -29.15 44.80 50.20
N ALA A 990 -27.85 45.02 50.45
CA ALA A 990 -26.82 44.04 50.07
C ALA A 990 -27.04 42.69 50.76
N SER A 991 -27.48 42.69 52.02
CA SER A 991 -27.82 41.47 52.77
C SER A 991 -28.98 40.71 52.13
N LEU A 992 -30.01 41.42 51.66
CA LEU A 992 -31.16 40.82 50.97
C LEU A 992 -30.75 40.21 49.61
N VAL A 993 -29.96 40.90 48.80
CA VAL A 993 -29.39 40.32 47.55
C VAL A 993 -28.58 39.06 47.87
N VAL A 994 -27.69 39.12 48.86
CA VAL A 994 -26.85 37.97 49.26
C VAL A 994 -27.70 36.79 49.72
N ALA A 995 -28.69 37.01 50.59
CA ALA A 995 -29.52 35.93 51.13
C ALA A 995 -30.41 35.27 50.06
N LEU A 996 -31.02 36.06 49.17
CA LEU A 996 -31.81 35.54 48.04
C LEU A 996 -30.94 34.75 47.05
N CYS A 997 -29.77 35.29 46.67
CA CYS A 997 -28.82 34.57 45.81
C CYS A 997 -28.40 33.23 46.43
N ARG A 998 -28.02 33.22 47.72
CA ARG A 998 -27.63 31.99 48.45
C ARG A 998 -28.79 30.99 48.52
N ALA A 999 -30.01 31.44 48.79
CA ALA A 999 -31.20 30.59 48.80
C ALA A 999 -31.48 29.94 47.43
N SER A 1000 -31.17 30.63 46.33
CA SER A 1000 -31.23 30.08 44.95
C SER A 1000 -29.99 29.27 44.53
N GLY A 1001 -29.05 28.98 45.44
CA GLY A 1001 -27.83 28.21 45.17
C GLY A 1001 -26.72 28.99 44.45
N ILE A 1002 -26.78 30.33 44.47
CA ILE A 1002 -25.80 31.21 43.84
C ILE A 1002 -24.83 31.74 44.91
N HIS A 1003 -23.54 31.57 44.70
CA HIS A 1003 -22.53 32.10 45.62
C HIS A 1003 -22.57 33.63 45.61
N ALA A 1004 -22.81 34.23 46.78
CA ALA A 1004 -22.89 35.68 46.94
C ALA A 1004 -22.09 36.13 48.17
N ARG A 1005 -21.55 37.34 48.11
CA ARG A 1005 -20.72 37.93 49.19
C ARG A 1005 -20.92 39.43 49.29
N TYR A 1006 -20.37 40.03 50.34
CA TYR A 1006 -20.34 41.48 50.51
C TYR A 1006 -19.01 42.05 50.04
N ALA A 1007 -19.04 43.27 49.53
CA ALA A 1007 -17.91 44.16 49.39
C ALA A 1007 -18.21 45.48 50.11
N HIS A 1008 -17.22 46.02 50.81
CA HIS A 1008 -17.34 47.20 51.68
C HIS A 1008 -16.13 48.11 51.47
N ALA A 1009 -16.33 49.41 51.33
CA ALA A 1009 -15.24 50.38 51.17
C ALA A 1009 -15.59 51.76 51.77
N LYS A 1010 -14.56 52.59 52.00
CA LYS A 1010 -14.68 53.98 52.48
C LYS A 1010 -14.39 54.98 51.36
N GLY A 1011 -15.01 56.16 51.42
CA GLY A 1011 -14.73 57.26 50.49
C GLY A 1011 -15.51 57.21 49.18
N CYS A 1012 -16.57 56.40 49.10
CA CYS A 1012 -17.41 56.31 47.92
C CYS A 1012 -18.15 57.64 47.71
N THR A 1013 -17.79 58.36 46.64
CA THR A 1013 -18.40 59.64 46.24
C THR A 1013 -19.66 59.40 45.40
N PHE A 1014 -20.84 59.61 45.99
CA PHE A 1014 -22.13 59.47 45.32
C PHE A 1014 -22.42 60.62 44.34
N SER A 1015 -23.34 60.40 43.38
CA SER A 1015 -23.76 61.45 42.43
C SER A 1015 -24.36 62.71 43.11
N SER A 1016 -24.71 62.63 44.39
CA SER A 1016 -25.17 63.75 45.23
C SER A 1016 -24.04 64.56 45.88
N GLY A 1017 -22.78 64.21 45.64
CA GLY A 1017 -21.62 64.81 46.32
C GLY A 1017 -21.29 64.21 47.69
N LEU A 1018 -22.17 63.36 48.26
CA LEU A 1018 -21.92 62.66 49.51
C LEU A 1018 -20.71 61.72 49.38
N VAL A 1019 -19.72 61.86 50.26
CA VAL A 1019 -18.57 60.97 50.38
C VAL A 1019 -18.69 60.17 51.68
N THR A 1020 -18.87 58.86 51.60
CA THR A 1020 -19.13 58.02 52.79
C THR A 1020 -18.62 56.57 52.65
N GLY A 1021 -18.85 55.75 53.68
CA GLY A 1021 -18.68 54.30 53.61
C GLY A 1021 -19.87 53.64 52.89
N HIS A 1022 -19.60 52.62 52.08
CA HIS A 1022 -20.63 51.93 51.29
C HIS A 1022 -20.43 50.42 51.27
N VAL A 1023 -21.54 49.68 51.21
CA VAL A 1023 -21.59 48.22 51.14
C VAL A 1023 -22.47 47.80 49.97
N TRP A 1024 -21.99 46.86 49.17
CA TRP A 1024 -22.74 46.26 48.06
C TRP A 1024 -22.54 44.75 48.02
N ALA A 1025 -23.44 44.03 47.35
CA ALA A 1025 -23.25 42.61 47.12
C ALA A 1025 -22.32 42.36 45.92
N GLN A 1026 -21.65 41.21 45.91
CA GLN A 1026 -21.08 40.62 44.71
C GLN A 1026 -21.69 39.23 44.51
N VAL A 1027 -22.08 38.91 43.27
CA VAL A 1027 -22.72 37.63 42.91
C VAL A 1027 -21.87 36.89 41.90
N LEU A 1028 -21.53 35.63 42.17
CA LEU A 1028 -20.68 34.82 41.31
C LEU A 1028 -21.48 34.18 40.18
N VAL A 1029 -21.26 34.65 38.96
CA VAL A 1029 -21.90 34.14 37.75
C VAL A 1029 -20.83 33.79 36.72
N ASN A 1030 -20.84 32.54 36.26
CA ASN A 1030 -19.95 32.05 35.19
C ASN A 1030 -18.45 32.33 35.43
N GLY A 1031 -18.01 32.25 36.70
CA GLY A 1031 -16.60 32.45 37.10
C GLY A 1031 -16.19 33.91 37.38
N VAL A 1032 -17.12 34.86 37.25
CA VAL A 1032 -16.92 36.29 37.56
C VAL A 1032 -17.83 36.70 38.71
N TRP A 1033 -17.26 37.35 39.71
CA TRP A 1033 -18.01 38.10 40.72
C TRP A 1033 -18.47 39.40 40.08
N TYR A 1034 -19.78 39.61 39.93
CA TYR A 1034 -20.36 40.87 39.43
C TYR A 1034 -20.87 41.72 40.58
N SER A 1035 -20.68 43.04 40.49
CA SER A 1035 -21.15 43.99 41.51
C SER A 1035 -22.67 44.16 41.45
N ALA A 1036 -23.36 43.84 42.54
CA ALA A 1036 -24.80 43.88 42.71
C ALA A 1036 -25.17 44.94 43.76
N ASP A 1037 -25.05 46.21 43.38
CA ASP A 1037 -25.42 47.36 44.19
C ASP A 1037 -26.86 47.78 43.85
N ALA A 1038 -27.81 47.31 44.66
CA ALA A 1038 -29.24 47.55 44.48
C ALA A 1038 -29.69 48.97 44.90
N THR A 1039 -28.83 49.76 45.54
CA THR A 1039 -29.19 51.05 46.19
C THR A 1039 -29.63 52.19 45.27
N SER A 1040 -29.83 51.91 43.98
CA SER A 1040 -30.46 52.83 43.04
C SER A 1040 -30.98 52.09 41.81
N VAL A 1041 -32.20 52.42 41.39
CA VAL A 1041 -32.77 52.02 40.09
C VAL A 1041 -31.89 52.36 38.88
N ARG A 1042 -30.95 53.32 39.02
CA ARG A 1042 -29.97 53.65 37.97
C ARG A 1042 -28.92 52.55 37.74
N ASN A 1043 -28.68 51.68 38.73
CA ASN A 1043 -27.66 50.63 38.64
C ASN A 1043 -28.17 49.40 37.88
N GLY A 1044 -27.24 48.71 37.23
CA GLY A 1044 -27.43 47.36 36.69
C GLY A 1044 -26.55 46.35 37.40
N LEU A 1045 -26.89 45.07 37.31
CA LEU A 1045 -26.02 43.99 37.75
C LEU A 1045 -24.70 44.07 36.96
N GLY A 1046 -23.59 44.30 37.67
CA GLY A 1046 -22.27 44.57 37.09
C GLY A 1046 -22.08 45.96 36.48
N ASN A 1047 -22.98 46.93 36.69
CA ASN A 1047 -22.80 48.32 36.23
C ASN A 1047 -23.35 49.32 37.26
N ILE A 1048 -22.47 49.87 38.08
CA ILE A 1048 -22.80 50.88 39.10
C ILE A 1048 -22.60 52.28 38.54
N VAL A 1049 -23.61 53.14 38.69
CA VAL A 1049 -23.59 54.53 38.19
C VAL A 1049 -24.12 55.57 39.18
N ASN A 1050 -24.68 55.16 40.33
CA ASN A 1050 -25.11 56.08 41.40
C ASN A 1050 -23.95 56.65 42.25
N TRP A 1051 -22.73 56.14 42.11
CA TRP A 1051 -21.52 56.69 42.70
C TRP A 1051 -20.29 56.52 41.80
N ASN A 1052 -19.28 57.38 41.99
CA ASN A 1052 -18.03 57.36 41.26
C ASN A 1052 -17.21 56.12 41.66
N THR A 1053 -17.30 55.06 40.86
CA THR A 1053 -16.59 53.79 41.10
C THR A 1053 -15.05 53.89 41.08
N ARG A 1054 -14.45 55.08 40.90
CA ARG A 1054 -12.99 55.31 41.05
C ARG A 1054 -12.59 55.89 42.41
N SER A 1055 -13.54 56.27 43.27
CA SER A 1055 -13.31 57.04 44.51
C SER A 1055 -12.99 56.22 45.77
N TYR A 1056 -13.21 54.90 45.76
CA TYR A 1056 -13.22 54.09 46.99
C TYR A 1056 -11.83 53.66 47.48
N SER A 1057 -11.72 53.49 48.79
CA SER A 1057 -10.53 53.09 49.55
C SER A 1057 -10.88 52.01 50.59
N ASN A 1058 -9.87 51.35 51.18
CA ASN A 1058 -10.06 50.39 52.28
C ASN A 1058 -11.08 49.26 51.96
N LEU A 1059 -11.03 48.74 50.72
CA LEU A 1059 -11.90 47.68 50.26
C LEU A 1059 -11.70 46.39 51.07
N ASN A 1060 -12.79 45.87 51.62
CA ASN A 1060 -12.88 44.57 52.28
C ASN A 1060 -13.99 43.72 51.64
N LYS A 1061 -13.91 42.39 51.79
CA LYS A 1061 -14.89 41.44 51.25
C LYS A 1061 -15.24 40.40 52.31
N TYR A 1062 -16.53 40.10 52.48
CA TYR A 1062 -17.00 39.28 53.60
C TYR A 1062 -18.01 38.20 53.18
N ALA A 1063 -18.00 37.06 53.89
CA ALA A 1063 -19.08 36.08 53.84
C ALA A 1063 -20.29 36.53 54.70
N ALA A 1064 -20.02 37.15 55.85
CA ALA A 1064 -20.98 37.90 56.66
C ALA A 1064 -20.30 39.19 57.13
N VAL A 1065 -20.99 40.33 57.06
CA VAL A 1065 -20.48 41.61 57.56
C VAL A 1065 -20.34 41.59 59.10
N PRO A 1066 -19.32 42.24 59.68
CA PRO A 1066 -19.08 42.26 61.12
C PRO A 1066 -19.76 43.42 61.86
N PHE A 1067 -20.77 44.06 61.23
CA PHE A 1067 -21.54 45.22 61.70
C PHE A 1067 -22.94 45.23 61.04
#